data_AF-A0A136LBZ9-F1
#
_entry.id   AF-A0A136LBZ9-F1
#
_cell.length_a   1.000
_cell.length_b   1.000
_cell.length_c   1.000
_cell.angle_alpha   90.00
_cell.angle_beta   90.00
_cell.angle_gamma   90.00
#
_symmetry.space_group_name_H-M   'P 1'
#
loop_
_entity.id
_entity.type
_entity.pdbx_description
1 polymer ?
#
loop_
_entity_poly.entity_id
_entity_poly.type
_entity_poly.pdbx_seq_one_letter_code
_entity_poly.pdbx_strand_id
1 'polypeptide(L)'
;MIGDWLAREGGILISWWLLVTVAGLAALPLLMRLLGSLPDKGYTLSKAAGVLLVAFVYWLLGILGFLKNSTGGMLLAWAIVLVIGLIAYFRGSKIDLRAWWRENRSIIIAAELLFIGLFFAWALVRAHQNGLVATEKPMELAFISATMRSEAFPPNDPWMAGYAISYYYFGYVIAAMLAMLSGITSTIAFNLTIALLFALTGLTAFGVVTNMVRSVKREGFTFAAIGTGLAAAAFVILLGNYQVPLIEFPYETDSSSAAYLTAIDAEERQQPRSISAENLSDWDYWWFFRSARVLNDRNLDGSRSEVIDEFPQFSFLLADVHPHVLALPFATLALGLALNVALSKKRPDASQVVFYAICLGGLIFLNTWDGPIYMAVLIGADGIRRLINNPSRRLSFKDIRGMALLGVIIASLSILFYFPFLASFRSQLGGVLPNLIHPTSFAQFFIHFGPLLLLITAYLGLEAWRAGRHMNWRFGFESAFIIFWVFIMVMVALSVIGWLIPDIRSGVLAFVGQNGGWGSVLPELLNKRVTHIFTSLLLTLLLALTIGRLFPRLKPAAIAHRGTAATAESAHAYPAATGFALLLIGAGIFLTLMPEFLYLRDNFGTRMNTVFKFYYQAWLMWALASAFGIYAIFGIVQERLIPPVVKAAYGAFALLAVSLGMLYPVLGVAYRTMDETGRLDGAETALTLDGGPSSVNPDDYAVVLCLGNLVQGDDVVVASSVGGSYDVFNPPSGLTGRLVGLPNLLNWPGHEGQWRGTTYAEIAGSRDADLDRLFGEVTWRPAQEVIDFYGIDYIMFGEANALHMARKPKINSVIVCRWFVNLATVGFIRLR
;
A
#
# COMPACT_ATOMS: atom_id res chain seq x y z
N MET A 1 -29.45 -8.06 -13.88
CA MET A 1 -28.58 -7.29 -12.98
C MET A 1 -27.20 -6.96 -13.57
N ILE A 2 -26.26 -7.92 -13.73
CA ILE A 2 -24.92 -7.62 -14.29
C ILE A 2 -25.01 -7.05 -15.72
N GLY A 3 -25.85 -7.63 -16.56
CA GLY A 3 -26.09 -7.12 -17.92
C GLY A 3 -26.62 -5.68 -17.94
N ASP A 4 -27.55 -5.35 -17.04
CA ASP A 4 -28.14 -4.01 -16.93
C ASP A 4 -27.12 -2.99 -16.40
N TRP A 5 -26.25 -3.40 -15.48
CA TRP A 5 -25.13 -2.58 -15.01
C TRP A 5 -24.14 -2.31 -16.13
N LEU A 6 -23.74 -3.34 -16.88
CA LEU A 6 -22.86 -3.18 -18.03
C LEU A 6 -23.48 -2.32 -19.14
N ALA A 7 -24.79 -2.38 -19.34
CA ALA A 7 -25.48 -1.49 -20.28
C ALA A 7 -25.39 -0.01 -19.88
N ARG A 8 -25.38 0.30 -18.57
CA ARG A 8 -25.30 1.67 -18.05
C ARG A 8 -23.86 2.18 -17.90
N GLU A 9 -22.96 1.35 -17.37
CA GLU A 9 -21.62 1.76 -16.93
C GLU A 9 -20.47 1.02 -17.63
N GLY A 10 -20.77 0.03 -18.48
CA GLY A 10 -19.75 -0.77 -19.17
C GLY A 10 -18.83 0.06 -20.08
N GLY A 11 -19.34 1.14 -20.68
CA GLY A 11 -18.52 2.09 -21.43
C GLY A 11 -17.45 2.78 -20.58
N ILE A 12 -17.74 3.04 -19.31
CA ILE A 12 -16.80 3.66 -18.36
C ILE A 12 -15.65 2.68 -18.06
N LEU A 13 -15.98 1.40 -17.84
CA LEU A 13 -14.98 0.35 -17.63
C LEU A 13 -14.03 0.24 -18.82
N ILE A 14 -14.58 0.23 -20.03
CA ILE A 14 -13.80 0.12 -21.27
C ILE A 14 -12.90 1.36 -21.45
N SER A 15 -13.42 2.57 -21.19
CA SER A 15 -12.63 3.80 -21.25
C SER A 15 -11.42 3.73 -20.32
N TRP A 16 -11.63 3.34 -19.07
CA TRP A 16 -10.55 3.28 -18.08
C TRP A 16 -9.50 2.23 -18.41
N TRP A 17 -9.94 1.04 -18.81
CA TRP A 17 -9.07 -0.04 -19.28
C TRP A 17 -8.24 0.41 -20.49
N LEU A 18 -8.85 1.13 -21.44
CA LEU A 18 -8.18 1.63 -22.64
C LEU A 18 -7.12 2.69 -22.27
N LEU A 19 -7.45 3.66 -21.41
CA LEU A 19 -6.51 4.69 -20.96
C LEU A 19 -5.26 4.06 -20.33
N VAL A 20 -5.44 3.11 -19.40
CA VAL A 20 -4.32 2.43 -18.75
C VAL A 20 -3.51 1.58 -19.73
N THR A 21 -4.18 0.93 -20.68
CA THR A 21 -3.51 0.16 -21.74
C THR A 21 -2.69 1.07 -22.65
N VAL A 22 -3.21 2.23 -23.03
CA VAL A 22 -2.49 3.23 -23.84
C VAL A 22 -1.32 3.82 -23.06
N ALA A 23 -1.42 4.05 -21.75
CA ALA A 23 -0.29 4.39 -20.88
C ALA A 23 0.81 3.33 -20.97
N GLY A 24 0.44 2.05 -20.84
CA GLY A 24 1.38 0.95 -20.94
C GLY A 24 2.07 0.88 -22.31
N LEU A 25 1.30 1.03 -23.39
CA LEU A 25 1.84 1.04 -24.76
C LEU A 25 2.76 2.23 -25.02
N ALA A 26 2.46 3.42 -24.45
CA ALA A 26 3.32 4.59 -24.57
C ALA A 26 4.68 4.39 -23.89
N ALA A 27 4.70 3.73 -22.72
CA ALA A 27 5.93 3.44 -22.00
C ALA A 27 6.67 2.19 -22.52
N LEU A 28 6.00 1.25 -23.19
CA LEU A 28 6.58 -0.03 -23.60
C LEU A 28 7.88 0.12 -24.42
N PRO A 29 8.00 1.01 -25.43
CA PRO A 29 9.25 1.20 -26.17
C PRO A 29 10.44 1.56 -25.27
N LEU A 30 10.20 2.37 -24.23
CA LEU A 30 11.21 2.71 -23.22
C LEU A 30 11.58 1.47 -22.38
N LEU A 31 10.58 0.76 -21.87
CA LEU A 31 10.78 -0.40 -21.00
C LEU A 31 11.51 -1.54 -21.71
N MET A 32 11.21 -1.78 -23.00
CA MET A 32 11.90 -2.79 -23.79
C MET A 32 13.42 -2.57 -23.88
N ARG A 33 13.86 -1.31 -23.68
CA ARG A 33 15.26 -0.91 -23.60
C ARG A 33 15.80 -1.03 -22.19
N LEU A 34 15.14 -0.40 -21.23
CA LEU A 34 15.64 -0.28 -19.86
C LEU A 34 15.53 -1.59 -19.06
N LEU A 35 14.56 -2.43 -19.40
CA LEU A 35 14.27 -3.71 -18.74
C LEU A 35 14.67 -4.91 -19.61
N GLY A 36 15.71 -4.74 -20.43
CA GLY A 36 16.17 -5.76 -21.38
C GLY A 36 16.68 -7.06 -20.75
N SER A 37 16.93 -7.09 -19.43
CA SER A 37 17.32 -8.32 -18.71
C SER A 37 16.11 -9.18 -18.32
N LEU A 38 14.90 -8.61 -18.31
CA LEU A 38 13.68 -9.38 -18.10
C LEU A 38 13.32 -10.17 -19.38
N PRO A 39 12.95 -11.45 -19.27
CA PRO A 39 12.50 -12.27 -20.40
C PRO A 39 11.40 -11.64 -21.27
N ASP A 40 10.42 -10.97 -20.65
CA ASP A 40 9.32 -10.31 -21.37
C ASP A 40 9.65 -8.86 -21.81
N LYS A 41 10.84 -8.36 -21.47
CA LYS A 41 11.28 -6.97 -21.70
C LYS A 41 10.40 -5.90 -21.04
N GLY A 42 9.75 -6.23 -19.92
CA GLY A 42 8.96 -5.30 -19.12
C GLY A 42 7.51 -5.12 -19.56
N TYR A 43 6.98 -5.98 -20.43
CA TYR A 43 5.59 -5.89 -20.90
C TYR A 43 4.58 -5.99 -19.76
N THR A 44 4.74 -6.96 -18.85
CA THR A 44 3.83 -7.14 -17.70
C THR A 44 3.91 -5.98 -16.71
N LEU A 45 5.00 -5.20 -16.73
CA LEU A 45 5.19 -4.02 -15.88
C LEU A 45 4.73 -2.73 -16.57
N SER A 46 4.39 -2.80 -17.86
CA SER A 46 4.19 -1.62 -18.70
C SER A 46 3.02 -0.75 -18.28
N LYS A 47 1.88 -1.35 -17.92
CA LYS A 47 0.69 -0.58 -17.50
C LYS A 47 0.95 0.24 -16.24
N ALA A 48 1.55 -0.36 -15.20
CA ALA A 48 1.90 0.35 -13.97
C ALA A 48 2.97 1.43 -14.23
N ALA A 49 4.05 1.08 -14.94
CA ALA A 49 5.09 2.06 -15.27
C ALA A 49 4.57 3.20 -16.16
N GLY A 50 3.69 2.91 -17.11
CA GLY A 50 3.09 3.88 -18.02
C GLY A 50 2.22 4.88 -17.28
N VAL A 51 1.31 4.41 -16.41
CA VAL A 51 0.48 5.30 -15.58
C VAL A 51 1.35 6.17 -14.68
N LEU A 52 2.37 5.61 -14.03
CA LEU A 52 3.29 6.37 -13.19
C LEU A 52 4.06 7.44 -13.99
N LEU A 53 4.63 7.07 -15.14
CA LEU A 53 5.43 7.98 -15.96
C LEU A 53 4.60 9.12 -16.52
N VAL A 54 3.39 8.83 -17.01
CA VAL A 54 2.51 9.88 -17.53
C VAL A 54 2.09 10.81 -16.39
N ALA A 55 1.65 10.26 -15.25
CA ALA A 55 1.28 11.07 -14.10
C ALA A 55 2.46 11.89 -13.57
N PHE A 56 3.68 11.35 -13.60
CA PHE A 56 4.90 12.06 -13.21
C PHE A 56 5.18 13.25 -14.13
N VAL A 57 5.18 13.03 -15.46
CA VAL A 57 5.38 14.11 -16.43
C VAL A 57 4.29 15.17 -16.31
N TYR A 58 3.05 14.72 -16.17
CA TYR A 58 1.88 15.58 -16.01
C TYR A 58 1.99 16.46 -14.75
N TRP A 59 2.22 15.83 -13.59
CA TRP A 59 2.39 16.53 -12.32
C TRP A 59 3.60 17.47 -12.33
N LEU A 60 4.76 16.98 -12.77
CA LEU A 60 6.01 17.76 -12.74
C LEU A 60 5.91 19.00 -13.61
N LEU A 61 5.39 18.86 -14.84
CA LEU A 61 5.21 20.02 -15.71
C LEU A 61 4.08 20.92 -15.22
N GLY A 62 3.06 20.37 -14.56
CA GLY A 62 1.98 21.15 -13.96
C GLY A 62 2.43 22.00 -12.78
N ILE A 63 3.16 21.43 -11.82
CA ILE A 63 3.69 22.17 -10.65
C ILE A 63 4.78 23.17 -11.03
N LEU A 64 5.47 22.96 -12.16
CA LEU A 64 6.41 23.94 -12.73
C LEU A 64 5.72 25.03 -13.58
N GLY A 65 4.40 24.98 -13.75
CA GLY A 65 3.61 25.97 -14.49
C GLY A 65 3.64 25.82 -16.02
N PHE A 66 4.19 24.72 -16.56
CA PHE A 66 4.20 24.44 -18.00
C PHE A 66 2.89 23.83 -18.51
N LEU A 67 2.16 23.12 -17.65
CA LEU A 67 0.86 22.53 -17.97
C LEU A 67 -0.21 23.03 -17.01
N LYS A 68 -1.44 23.17 -17.51
CA LYS A 68 -2.64 23.36 -16.67
C LYS A 68 -3.26 22.01 -16.34
N ASN A 69 -3.99 21.93 -15.21
CA ASN A 69 -4.80 20.76 -14.89
C ASN A 69 -6.00 20.65 -15.85
N SER A 70 -5.79 19.95 -16.95
CA SER A 70 -6.74 19.86 -18.05
C SER A 70 -6.50 18.58 -18.85
N THR A 71 -7.53 18.09 -19.54
CA THR A 71 -7.42 16.92 -20.42
C THR A 71 -6.35 17.12 -21.51
N GLY A 72 -6.21 18.33 -22.05
CA GLY A 72 -5.16 18.68 -23.01
C GLY A 72 -3.74 18.55 -22.43
N GLY A 73 -3.52 19.01 -21.20
CA GLY A 73 -2.25 18.85 -20.50
C GLY A 73 -1.90 17.39 -20.24
N MET A 74 -2.89 16.58 -19.85
CA MET A 74 -2.74 15.14 -19.62
C MET A 74 -2.38 14.38 -20.91
N LEU A 75 -3.04 14.70 -22.04
CA LEU A 75 -2.73 14.11 -23.35
C LEU A 75 -1.32 14.49 -23.84
N LEU A 76 -0.88 15.72 -23.59
CA LEU A 76 0.49 16.16 -23.91
C LEU A 76 1.53 15.40 -23.08
N ALA A 77 1.28 15.16 -21.79
CA ALA A 77 2.15 14.33 -20.97
C ALA A 77 2.28 12.90 -21.52
N TRP A 78 1.17 12.32 -22.00
CA TRP A 78 1.16 11.03 -22.71
C TRP A 78 2.05 11.02 -23.96
N ALA A 79 1.90 12.07 -24.79
CA ALA A 79 2.69 12.22 -26.00
C ALA A 79 4.19 12.35 -25.69
N ILE A 80 4.56 13.09 -24.64
CA ILE A 80 5.96 13.22 -24.19
C ILE A 80 6.53 11.86 -23.81
N VAL A 81 5.81 11.06 -23.00
CA VAL A 81 6.26 9.72 -22.61
C VAL A 81 6.45 8.82 -23.84
N LEU A 82 5.50 8.83 -24.78
CA LEU A 82 5.61 8.08 -26.02
C LEU A 82 6.82 8.51 -26.85
N VAL A 83 7.03 9.82 -27.04
CA VAL A 83 8.16 10.35 -27.83
C VAL A 83 9.49 9.97 -27.19
N ILE A 84 9.64 10.13 -25.87
CA ILE A 84 10.84 9.70 -25.14
C ILE A 84 11.07 8.20 -25.32
N GLY A 85 10.01 7.40 -25.21
CA GLY A 85 10.09 5.95 -25.40
C GLY A 85 10.51 5.57 -26.82
N LEU A 86 9.96 6.21 -27.85
CA LEU A 86 10.33 5.97 -29.24
C LEU A 86 11.78 6.40 -29.52
N ILE A 87 12.23 7.55 -29.00
CA ILE A 87 13.63 7.99 -29.13
C ILE A 87 14.58 6.97 -28.50
N ALA A 88 14.28 6.51 -27.28
CA ALA A 88 15.07 5.47 -26.61
C ALA A 88 15.06 4.17 -27.42
N TYR A 89 13.90 3.80 -27.99
CA TYR A 89 13.76 2.61 -28.81
C TYR A 89 14.58 2.68 -30.09
N PHE A 90 14.57 3.78 -30.84
CA PHE A 90 15.27 3.87 -32.12
C PHE A 90 16.78 4.12 -32.00
N ARG A 91 17.26 4.67 -30.86
CA ARG A 91 18.70 4.85 -30.61
C ARG A 91 19.43 3.57 -30.19
N GLY A 92 18.71 2.56 -29.70
CA GLY A 92 19.30 1.31 -29.24
C GLY A 92 19.44 0.23 -30.32
N SER A 93 20.09 -0.89 -29.98
CA SER A 93 20.22 -2.07 -30.87
C SER A 93 18.87 -2.60 -31.38
N LYS A 94 18.70 -2.92 -32.66
CA LYS A 94 17.40 -3.40 -33.18
C LYS A 94 16.92 -4.63 -32.39
N ILE A 95 15.66 -4.58 -31.92
CA ILE A 95 14.99 -5.71 -31.28
C ILE A 95 14.16 -6.41 -32.35
N ASP A 96 14.36 -7.71 -32.56
CA ASP A 96 13.48 -8.50 -33.42
C ASP A 96 12.12 -8.70 -32.72
N LEU A 97 11.16 -7.85 -33.07
CA LEU A 97 9.81 -7.89 -32.50
C LEU A 97 9.07 -9.18 -32.86
N ARG A 98 9.36 -9.78 -34.02
CA ARG A 98 8.71 -11.02 -34.45
C ARG A 98 9.19 -12.20 -33.62
N ALA A 99 10.50 -12.28 -33.38
CA ALA A 99 11.08 -13.27 -32.48
C ALA A 99 10.57 -13.07 -31.04
N TRP A 100 10.60 -11.82 -30.53
CA TRP A 100 10.10 -11.50 -29.20
C TRP A 100 8.62 -11.88 -29.03
N TRP A 101 7.75 -11.55 -30.00
CA TRP A 101 6.34 -11.94 -29.96
C TRP A 101 6.18 -13.47 -29.93
N ARG A 102 6.90 -14.19 -30.80
CA ARG A 102 6.84 -15.66 -30.83
C ARG A 102 7.22 -16.30 -29.49
N GLU A 103 8.21 -15.73 -28.81
CA GLU A 103 8.70 -16.21 -27.50
C GLU A 103 7.82 -15.82 -26.31
N ASN A 104 7.04 -14.73 -26.42
CA ASN A 104 6.33 -14.13 -25.29
C ASN A 104 4.80 -14.10 -25.42
N ARG A 105 4.23 -14.40 -26.60
CA ARG A 105 2.78 -14.27 -26.86
C ARG A 105 1.87 -14.92 -25.82
N SER A 106 2.21 -16.12 -25.33
CA SER A 106 1.37 -16.81 -24.34
C SER A 106 1.32 -16.06 -23.00
N ILE A 107 2.43 -15.43 -22.60
CA ILE A 107 2.52 -14.65 -21.37
C ILE A 107 1.84 -13.30 -21.56
N ILE A 108 2.00 -12.68 -22.72
CA ILE A 108 1.31 -11.44 -23.06
C ILE A 108 -0.20 -11.65 -23.04
N ILE A 109 -0.71 -12.71 -23.69
CA ILE A 109 -2.12 -13.06 -23.68
C ILE A 109 -2.60 -13.36 -22.25
N ALA A 110 -1.86 -14.18 -21.50
CA ALA A 110 -2.19 -14.47 -20.10
C ALA A 110 -2.22 -13.20 -19.23
N ALA A 111 -1.28 -12.28 -19.44
CA ALA A 111 -1.20 -11.01 -18.75
C ALA A 111 -2.38 -10.08 -19.07
N GLU A 112 -2.79 -9.99 -20.35
CA GLU A 112 -3.96 -9.21 -20.74
C GLU A 112 -5.26 -9.82 -20.19
N LEU A 113 -5.44 -11.13 -20.31
CA LEU A 113 -6.61 -11.82 -19.75
C LEU A 113 -6.68 -11.69 -18.23
N LEU A 114 -5.54 -11.80 -17.55
CA LEU A 114 -5.45 -11.58 -16.11
C LEU A 114 -5.83 -10.15 -15.75
N PHE A 115 -5.26 -9.15 -16.43
CA PHE A 115 -5.55 -7.75 -16.13
C PHE A 115 -7.03 -7.41 -16.34
N ILE A 116 -7.61 -7.82 -17.47
CA ILE A 116 -9.03 -7.61 -17.78
C ILE A 116 -9.90 -8.34 -16.75
N GLY A 117 -9.58 -9.60 -16.45
CA GLY A 117 -10.32 -10.41 -15.49
C GLY A 117 -10.31 -9.83 -14.09
N LEU A 118 -9.15 -9.42 -13.57
CA LEU A 118 -9.01 -8.82 -12.24
C LEU A 118 -9.70 -7.45 -12.16
N PHE A 119 -9.53 -6.60 -13.19
CA PHE A 119 -10.16 -5.28 -13.22
C PHE A 119 -11.68 -5.38 -13.22
N PHE A 120 -12.23 -6.23 -14.10
CA PHE A 120 -13.67 -6.47 -14.17
C PHE A 120 -14.21 -7.11 -12.88
N ALA A 121 -13.54 -8.13 -12.35
CA ALA A 121 -13.98 -8.82 -11.13
C ALA A 121 -14.03 -7.87 -9.94
N TRP A 122 -13.01 -7.04 -9.74
CA TRP A 122 -13.01 -6.11 -8.61
C TRP A 122 -13.95 -4.92 -8.83
N ALA A 123 -14.12 -4.45 -10.07
CA ALA A 123 -15.16 -3.47 -10.39
C ALA A 123 -16.56 -4.01 -10.08
N LEU A 124 -16.81 -5.30 -10.34
CA LEU A 124 -18.07 -5.95 -10.00
C LEU A 124 -18.28 -6.05 -8.48
N VAL A 125 -17.23 -6.37 -7.70
CA VAL A 125 -17.29 -6.33 -6.23
C VAL A 125 -17.66 -4.93 -5.74
N ARG A 126 -17.04 -3.88 -6.30
CA ARG A 126 -17.36 -2.49 -5.97
C ARG A 126 -18.73 -2.04 -6.46
N ALA A 127 -19.25 -2.61 -7.54
CA ALA A 127 -20.60 -2.32 -8.00
C ALA A 127 -21.68 -2.93 -7.07
N HIS A 128 -21.34 -4.02 -6.36
CA HIS A 128 -22.21 -4.56 -5.30
C HIS A 128 -22.14 -3.70 -4.04
N GLN A 129 -20.93 -3.35 -3.62
CA GLN A 129 -20.66 -2.57 -2.42
C GLN A 129 -19.91 -1.29 -2.81
N ASN A 130 -20.64 -0.20 -3.04
CA ASN A 130 -20.11 1.05 -3.56
C ASN A 130 -19.91 2.15 -2.50
N GLY A 131 -20.11 1.82 -1.22
CA GLY A 131 -20.11 2.80 -0.13
C GLY A 131 -18.84 3.65 -0.01
N LEU A 132 -19.01 4.92 0.33
CA LEU A 132 -17.98 5.97 0.37
C LEU A 132 -17.81 6.65 1.75
N VAL A 133 -18.46 6.11 2.79
CA VAL A 133 -18.75 6.79 4.07
C VAL A 133 -18.01 6.22 5.27
N ALA A 134 -17.63 4.95 5.23
CA ALA A 134 -16.91 4.30 6.33
C ALA A 134 -15.42 4.65 6.31
N THR A 135 -14.80 4.64 7.50
CA THR A 135 -13.35 4.82 7.70
C THR A 135 -12.82 6.04 6.95
N GLU A 136 -11.70 5.92 6.23
CA GLU A 136 -11.01 7.06 5.63
C GLU A 136 -11.50 7.40 4.21
N LYS A 137 -12.42 6.62 3.64
CA LYS A 137 -13.00 6.85 2.29
C LYS A 137 -13.44 8.30 2.02
N PRO A 138 -14.08 9.02 2.97
CA PRO A 138 -14.44 10.42 2.78
C PRO A 138 -13.24 11.32 2.48
N MET A 139 -12.10 11.10 3.15
CA MET A 139 -10.86 11.83 2.91
C MET A 139 -10.33 11.56 1.50
N GLU A 140 -10.19 10.30 1.11
CA GLU A 140 -9.59 10.01 -0.19
C GLU A 140 -10.49 10.45 -1.35
N LEU A 141 -11.82 10.38 -1.17
CA LEU A 141 -12.75 10.99 -2.10
C LEU A 141 -12.57 12.51 -2.18
N ALA A 142 -12.38 13.20 -1.04
CA ALA A 142 -12.12 14.63 -1.00
C ALA A 142 -10.84 15.00 -1.77
N PHE A 143 -9.76 14.22 -1.61
CA PHE A 143 -8.52 14.47 -2.34
C PHE A 143 -8.64 14.22 -3.85
N ILE A 144 -9.40 13.21 -4.27
CA ILE A 144 -9.70 12.99 -5.70
C ILE A 144 -10.51 14.19 -6.24
N SER A 145 -11.59 14.57 -5.55
CA SER A 145 -12.46 15.69 -5.96
C SER A 145 -11.69 17.01 -6.03
N ALA A 146 -10.90 17.33 -5.01
CA ALA A 146 -10.07 18.54 -4.97
C ALA A 146 -9.02 18.56 -6.08
N THR A 147 -8.40 17.41 -6.36
CA THR A 147 -7.44 17.28 -7.46
C THR A 147 -8.11 17.44 -8.83
N MET A 148 -9.35 16.98 -9.01
CA MET A 148 -10.10 17.21 -10.25
C MET A 148 -10.52 18.67 -10.42
N ARG A 149 -10.77 19.39 -9.31
CA ARG A 149 -11.26 20.77 -9.31
C ARG A 149 -10.15 21.82 -9.49
N SER A 150 -8.98 21.59 -8.89
CA SER A 150 -7.87 22.57 -8.83
C SER A 150 -7.33 22.89 -10.23
N GLU A 151 -7.04 24.16 -10.53
CA GLU A 151 -6.53 24.57 -11.85
C GLU A 151 -5.04 24.27 -12.05
N ALA A 152 -4.29 24.18 -10.95
CA ALA A 152 -2.85 23.96 -10.91
C ALA A 152 -2.45 22.99 -9.77
N PHE A 153 -1.16 22.67 -9.72
CA PHE A 153 -0.57 21.87 -8.63
C PHE A 153 0.32 22.75 -7.72
N PRO A 154 0.39 22.45 -6.41
CA PRO A 154 -0.35 21.38 -5.70
C PRO A 154 -1.86 21.65 -5.60
N PRO A 155 -2.72 20.62 -5.43
CA PRO A 155 -4.17 20.82 -5.34
C PRO A 155 -4.56 21.58 -4.08
N ASN A 156 -5.67 22.32 -4.15
CA ASN A 156 -6.27 22.98 -3.00
C ASN A 156 -6.70 21.95 -1.95
N ASP A 157 -6.56 22.33 -0.68
CA ASP A 157 -7.04 21.53 0.42
C ASP A 157 -8.58 21.58 0.48
N PRO A 158 -9.29 20.44 0.39
CA PRO A 158 -10.75 20.41 0.43
C PRO A 158 -11.35 20.85 1.77
N TRP A 159 -10.56 20.82 2.85
CA TRP A 159 -11.01 21.07 4.21
C TRP A 159 -10.32 22.25 4.88
N MET A 160 -9.37 22.90 4.21
CA MET A 160 -8.72 24.10 4.74
C MET A 160 -8.42 25.13 3.64
N ALA A 161 -9.41 26.00 3.38
CA ALA A 161 -9.31 27.02 2.35
C ALA A 161 -8.07 27.93 2.51
N GLY A 162 -7.42 28.23 1.39
CA GLY A 162 -6.17 29.00 1.32
C GLY A 162 -4.90 28.17 1.46
N TYR A 163 -5.00 26.85 1.62
CA TYR A 163 -3.86 25.95 1.68
C TYR A 163 -3.95 24.84 0.62
N ALA A 164 -2.79 24.22 0.36
CA ALA A 164 -2.71 22.99 -0.41
C ALA A 164 -2.79 21.75 0.50
N ILE A 165 -3.13 20.61 -0.09
CA ILE A 165 -3.15 19.30 0.60
C ILE A 165 -1.78 19.02 1.22
N SER A 166 -1.75 18.89 2.56
CA SER A 166 -0.53 18.59 3.33
C SER A 166 -0.32 17.07 3.54
N TYR A 167 -0.61 16.26 2.53
CA TYR A 167 -0.58 14.80 2.60
C TYR A 167 -0.04 14.16 1.31
N TYR A 168 0.04 12.82 1.25
CA TYR A 168 0.44 12.10 0.03
C TYR A 168 -0.63 12.27 -1.05
N TYR A 169 -0.36 13.01 -2.13
CA TYR A 169 -1.39 13.28 -3.15
C TYR A 169 -1.11 12.73 -4.55
N PHE A 170 0.02 12.07 -4.79
CA PHE A 170 0.36 11.57 -6.14
C PHE A 170 -0.61 10.49 -6.64
N GLY A 171 -1.07 9.61 -5.75
CA GLY A 171 -2.05 8.59 -6.12
C GLY A 171 -3.40 9.19 -6.50
N TYR A 172 -3.81 10.29 -5.85
CA TYR A 172 -5.03 11.02 -6.19
C TYR A 172 -4.87 11.82 -7.50
N VAL A 173 -3.66 12.28 -7.83
CA VAL A 173 -3.34 12.83 -9.17
C VAL A 173 -3.54 11.77 -10.25
N ILE A 174 -3.10 10.53 -10.03
CA ILE A 174 -3.31 9.42 -10.96
C ILE A 174 -4.82 9.14 -11.13
N ALA A 175 -5.56 9.05 -10.02
CA ALA A 175 -7.00 8.81 -10.03
C ALA A 175 -7.76 9.93 -10.76
N ALA A 176 -7.50 11.19 -10.41
CA ALA A 176 -8.13 12.36 -11.00
C ALA A 176 -7.81 12.50 -12.49
N MET A 177 -6.55 12.25 -12.91
CA MET A 177 -6.15 12.27 -14.31
C MET A 177 -6.97 11.28 -15.15
N LEU A 178 -7.14 10.05 -14.67
CA LEU A 178 -7.91 9.03 -15.38
C LEU A 178 -9.42 9.33 -15.36
N ALA A 179 -9.93 9.90 -14.26
CA ALA A 179 -11.32 10.32 -14.14
C ALA A 179 -11.68 11.46 -15.10
N MET A 180 -10.83 12.50 -15.18
CA MET A 180 -11.03 13.65 -16.06
C MET A 180 -10.94 13.26 -17.54
N LEU A 181 -9.99 12.39 -17.91
CA LEU A 181 -9.90 11.85 -19.28
C LEU A 181 -11.09 10.96 -19.65
N SER A 182 -11.71 10.30 -18.66
CA SER A 182 -12.91 9.47 -18.87
C SER A 182 -14.21 10.27 -18.78
N GLY A 183 -14.17 11.54 -18.37
CA GLY A 183 -15.35 12.41 -18.27
C GLY A 183 -16.35 11.98 -17.19
N ILE A 184 -15.87 11.49 -16.05
CA ILE A 184 -16.72 10.97 -14.98
C ILE A 184 -16.54 11.72 -13.64
N THR A 185 -17.43 11.47 -12.69
CA THR A 185 -17.39 12.03 -11.33
C THR A 185 -16.34 11.36 -10.43
N SER A 186 -15.94 12.05 -9.36
CA SER A 186 -15.02 11.53 -8.35
C SER A 186 -15.56 10.29 -7.61
N THR A 187 -16.89 10.18 -7.46
CA THR A 187 -17.57 9.05 -6.80
C THR A 187 -17.42 7.74 -7.55
N ILE A 188 -17.58 7.77 -8.88
CA ILE A 188 -17.31 6.62 -9.76
C ILE A 188 -15.79 6.37 -9.81
N ALA A 189 -15.00 7.44 -9.89
CA ALA A 189 -13.55 7.36 -9.98
C ALA A 189 -12.92 6.66 -8.78
N PHE A 190 -13.44 6.89 -7.57
CA PHE A 190 -13.00 6.23 -6.36
C PHE A 190 -13.09 4.69 -6.48
N ASN A 191 -14.27 4.19 -6.86
CA ASN A 191 -14.53 2.75 -7.01
C ASN A 191 -13.74 2.12 -8.17
N LEU A 192 -13.49 2.87 -9.25
CA LEU A 192 -12.64 2.39 -10.33
C LEU A 192 -11.14 2.44 -10.02
N THR A 193 -10.72 3.38 -9.17
CA THR A 193 -9.34 3.45 -8.70
C THR A 193 -9.00 2.20 -7.89
N ILE A 194 -9.82 1.80 -6.93
CA ILE A 194 -9.53 0.59 -6.13
C ILE A 194 -9.53 -0.69 -7.01
N ALA A 195 -10.42 -0.79 -8.00
CA ALA A 195 -10.43 -1.90 -8.96
C ALA A 195 -9.18 -1.91 -9.85
N LEU A 196 -8.71 -0.73 -10.28
CA LEU A 196 -7.48 -0.59 -11.04
C LEU A 196 -6.25 -0.97 -10.23
N LEU A 197 -6.16 -0.55 -8.97
CA LEU A 197 -5.05 -0.90 -8.07
C LEU A 197 -4.98 -2.42 -7.86
N PHE A 198 -6.12 -3.08 -7.66
CA PHE A 198 -6.22 -4.53 -7.55
C PHE A 198 -5.66 -5.24 -8.80
N ALA A 199 -6.11 -4.82 -9.98
CA ALA A 199 -5.70 -5.40 -11.25
C ALA A 199 -4.23 -5.14 -11.59
N LEU A 200 -3.74 -3.91 -11.38
CA LEU A 200 -2.34 -3.56 -11.64
C LEU A 200 -1.40 -4.31 -10.69
N THR A 201 -1.74 -4.41 -9.40
CA THR A 201 -0.94 -5.13 -8.41
C THR A 201 -0.84 -6.62 -8.74
N GLY A 202 -1.96 -7.24 -9.13
CA GLY A 202 -1.97 -8.63 -9.58
C GLY A 202 -1.14 -8.84 -10.85
N LEU A 203 -1.26 -7.94 -11.84
CA LEU A 203 -0.51 -8.01 -13.09
C LEU A 203 1.00 -7.85 -12.89
N THR A 204 1.44 -6.90 -12.08
CA THR A 204 2.87 -6.68 -11.80
C THR A 204 3.45 -7.81 -10.95
N ALA A 205 2.72 -8.32 -9.96
CA ALA A 205 3.11 -9.51 -9.19
C ALA A 205 3.28 -10.76 -10.08
N PHE A 206 2.31 -11.00 -10.98
CA PHE A 206 2.40 -12.02 -12.03
C PHE A 206 3.67 -11.82 -12.87
N GLY A 207 3.90 -10.59 -13.33
CA GLY A 207 5.05 -10.21 -14.13
C GLY A 207 6.40 -10.49 -13.48
N VAL A 208 6.57 -10.11 -12.21
CA VAL A 208 7.81 -10.34 -11.45
C VAL A 208 8.12 -11.84 -11.41
N VAL A 209 7.17 -12.67 -10.99
CA VAL A 209 7.42 -14.10 -10.78
C VAL A 209 7.50 -14.88 -12.10
N THR A 210 6.70 -14.55 -13.11
CA THR A 210 6.84 -15.15 -14.44
C THR A 210 8.22 -14.86 -15.04
N ASN A 211 8.75 -13.64 -14.86
CA ASN A 211 10.12 -13.30 -15.28
C ASN A 211 11.18 -14.00 -14.44
N MET A 212 10.98 -14.19 -13.12
CA MET A 212 11.87 -15.01 -12.28
C MET A 212 11.95 -16.45 -12.81
N VAL A 213 10.80 -17.10 -13.03
CA VAL A 213 10.74 -18.49 -13.50
C VAL A 213 11.41 -18.65 -14.87
N ARG A 214 11.14 -17.75 -15.82
CA ARG A 214 11.72 -17.80 -17.17
C ARG A 214 13.21 -17.45 -17.22
N SER A 215 13.72 -16.73 -16.22
CA SER A 215 15.15 -16.45 -16.14
C SER A 215 15.98 -17.69 -15.79
N VAL A 216 15.36 -18.71 -15.17
CA VAL A 216 16.04 -19.97 -14.80
C VAL A 216 16.23 -20.87 -16.02
N LYS A 217 15.26 -20.96 -16.96
CA LYS A 217 15.41 -21.63 -18.27
C LYS A 217 14.50 -21.04 -19.34
N ARG A 218 15.00 -20.97 -20.59
CA ARG A 218 14.33 -20.33 -21.75
C ARG A 218 13.34 -21.21 -22.52
N GLU A 219 13.46 -22.54 -22.52
CA GLU A 219 12.66 -23.42 -23.40
C GLU A 219 11.70 -24.35 -22.64
N GLY A 220 10.43 -24.41 -23.10
CA GLY A 220 9.46 -25.46 -22.74
C GLY A 220 8.57 -25.23 -21.50
N PHE A 221 8.82 -24.21 -20.68
CA PHE A 221 8.16 -24.05 -19.36
C PHE A 221 7.20 -22.85 -19.23
N THR A 222 6.68 -22.34 -20.35
CA THR A 222 5.78 -21.17 -20.34
C THR A 222 4.54 -21.38 -19.45
N PHE A 223 3.95 -22.58 -19.46
CA PHE A 223 2.81 -22.90 -18.59
C PHE A 223 3.15 -22.88 -17.10
N ALA A 224 4.33 -23.40 -16.72
CA ALA A 224 4.79 -23.33 -15.33
C ALA A 224 5.00 -21.87 -14.92
N ALA A 225 5.62 -21.05 -15.78
CA ALA A 225 5.82 -19.62 -15.50
C ALA A 225 4.51 -18.84 -15.37
N ILE A 226 3.50 -19.16 -16.19
CA ILE A 226 2.15 -18.59 -16.08
C ILE A 226 1.48 -19.06 -14.77
N GLY A 227 1.46 -20.36 -14.49
CA GLY A 227 0.83 -20.90 -13.28
C GLY A 227 1.45 -20.36 -11.99
N THR A 228 2.78 -20.23 -11.93
CA THR A 228 3.47 -19.63 -10.79
C THR A 228 3.24 -18.12 -10.70
N GLY A 229 3.18 -17.41 -11.85
CA GLY A 229 2.80 -16.00 -11.88
C GLY A 229 1.38 -15.78 -11.36
N LEU A 230 0.43 -16.64 -11.73
CA LEU A 230 -0.96 -16.59 -11.25
C LEU A 230 -1.02 -16.85 -9.74
N ALA A 231 -0.25 -17.82 -9.24
CA ALA A 231 -0.12 -18.05 -7.80
C ALA A 231 0.46 -16.83 -7.07
N ALA A 232 1.46 -16.16 -7.65
CA ALA A 232 2.03 -14.94 -7.09
C ALA A 232 1.00 -13.79 -7.04
N ALA A 233 0.25 -13.58 -8.11
CA ALA A 233 -0.83 -12.60 -8.14
C ALA A 233 -1.87 -12.90 -7.04
N ALA A 234 -2.32 -14.16 -6.94
CA ALA A 234 -3.26 -14.59 -5.91
C ALA A 234 -2.71 -14.45 -4.48
N PHE A 235 -1.44 -14.77 -4.23
CA PHE A 235 -0.84 -14.62 -2.90
C PHE A 235 -0.70 -13.16 -2.46
N VAL A 236 -0.52 -12.25 -3.42
CA VAL A 236 -0.46 -10.83 -3.13
C VAL A 236 -1.85 -10.26 -2.90
N ILE A 237 -2.78 -10.47 -3.83
CA ILE A 237 -4.05 -9.72 -3.83
C ILE A 237 -5.22 -10.48 -3.21
N LEU A 238 -5.17 -11.80 -3.03
CA LEU A 238 -6.31 -12.59 -2.50
C LEU A 238 -5.99 -13.26 -1.16
N LEU A 239 -4.78 -13.79 -0.97
CA LEU A 239 -4.47 -14.57 0.23
C LEU A 239 -4.63 -13.72 1.50
N GLY A 240 -5.47 -14.17 2.41
CA GLY A 240 -5.62 -13.57 3.74
C GLY A 240 -4.81 -14.29 4.79
N ASN A 241 -4.82 -13.73 6.00
CA ASN A 241 -4.17 -14.33 7.16
C ASN A 241 -5.01 -15.47 7.77
N TYR A 242 -4.54 -16.03 8.89
CA TYR A 242 -5.23 -17.13 9.57
C TYR A 242 -6.20 -16.67 10.67
N GLN A 243 -6.52 -15.39 10.76
CA GLN A 243 -7.43 -14.89 11.78
C GLN A 243 -8.82 -15.54 11.65
N VAL A 244 -9.33 -15.71 10.43
CA VAL A 244 -10.62 -16.38 10.20
C VAL A 244 -10.61 -17.86 10.61
N PRO A 245 -9.74 -18.73 10.07
CA PRO A 245 -9.72 -20.14 10.45
C PRO A 245 -9.32 -20.43 11.91
N LEU A 246 -8.53 -19.56 12.55
CA LEU A 246 -7.98 -19.83 13.88
C LEU A 246 -8.64 -19.04 15.01
N ILE A 247 -9.40 -17.98 14.70
CA ILE A 247 -10.12 -17.15 15.68
C ILE A 247 -11.62 -17.07 15.36
N GLU A 248 -12.00 -16.52 14.19
CA GLU A 248 -13.41 -16.27 13.88
C GLU A 248 -14.24 -17.56 13.88
N PHE A 249 -13.83 -18.56 13.11
CA PHE A 249 -14.55 -19.83 13.07
C PHE A 249 -14.64 -20.49 14.46
N PRO A 250 -13.53 -20.68 15.19
CA PRO A 250 -13.62 -21.29 16.52
C PRO A 250 -14.40 -20.50 17.56
N TYR A 251 -14.44 -19.17 17.45
CA TYR A 251 -15.23 -18.30 18.31
C TYR A 251 -16.72 -18.39 18.00
N GLU A 252 -17.09 -18.21 16.73
CA GLU A 252 -18.49 -18.17 16.33
C GLU A 252 -19.10 -19.55 16.53
N THR A 253 -18.45 -20.65 16.10
CA THR A 253 -19.06 -21.99 16.14
C THR A 253 -18.85 -22.77 17.43
N ASP A 254 -18.18 -22.20 18.43
CA ASP A 254 -17.83 -22.91 19.68
C ASP A 254 -17.07 -24.24 19.42
N SER A 255 -16.20 -24.25 18.40
CA SER A 255 -15.37 -25.41 18.07
C SER A 255 -14.04 -25.45 18.83
N SER A 256 -13.79 -24.47 19.71
CA SER A 256 -12.61 -24.40 20.56
C SER A 256 -12.97 -23.90 21.96
N SER A 257 -12.12 -24.20 22.95
CA SER A 257 -12.35 -23.76 24.33
C SER A 257 -12.02 -22.28 24.53
N ALA A 258 -12.69 -21.64 25.49
CA ALA A 258 -12.33 -20.29 25.95
C ALA A 258 -10.85 -20.18 26.39
N ALA A 259 -10.27 -21.28 26.89
CA ALA A 259 -8.85 -21.35 27.24
C ALA A 259 -7.93 -21.21 26.03
N TYR A 260 -8.29 -21.77 24.87
CA TYR A 260 -7.53 -21.61 23.62
C TYR A 260 -7.59 -20.15 23.15
N LEU A 261 -8.77 -19.55 23.09
CA LEU A 261 -8.97 -18.16 22.64
C LEU A 261 -8.28 -17.14 23.58
N THR A 262 -8.28 -17.42 24.88
CA THR A 262 -7.54 -16.64 25.87
C THR A 262 -6.03 -16.81 25.71
N ALA A 263 -5.54 -18.03 25.42
CA ALA A 263 -4.12 -18.29 25.27
C ALA A 263 -3.49 -17.60 24.04
N ILE A 264 -4.26 -17.41 22.97
CA ILE A 264 -3.83 -16.64 21.78
C ILE A 264 -4.09 -15.13 21.91
N ASP A 265 -4.66 -14.70 23.03
CA ASP A 265 -5.07 -13.31 23.32
C ASP A 265 -5.96 -12.72 22.21
N ALA A 266 -6.99 -13.49 21.82
CA ALA A 266 -7.97 -13.06 20.81
C ALA A 266 -8.82 -11.90 21.35
N GLU A 267 -8.60 -10.69 20.81
CA GLU A 267 -9.27 -9.46 21.24
C GLU A 267 -10.80 -9.60 21.14
N GLU A 268 -11.50 -9.31 22.24
CA GLU A 268 -12.98 -9.40 22.38
C GLU A 268 -13.60 -10.78 22.04
N ARG A 269 -12.78 -11.79 21.77
CA ARG A 269 -13.20 -13.12 21.30
C ARG A 269 -12.83 -14.23 22.28
N GLN A 270 -12.77 -13.94 23.58
CA GLN A 270 -12.38 -14.92 24.60
C GLN A 270 -13.49 -15.91 24.97
N GLN A 271 -14.76 -15.58 24.71
CA GLN A 271 -15.94 -16.37 25.07
C GLN A 271 -16.69 -16.82 23.80
N PRO A 272 -16.68 -18.11 23.42
CA PRO A 272 -17.37 -18.59 22.22
C PRO A 272 -18.89 -18.35 22.22
N ARG A 273 -19.53 -18.29 21.04
CA ARG A 273 -20.96 -17.91 20.87
C ARG A 273 -21.91 -19.02 20.38
N SER A 274 -21.39 -20.16 19.91
CA SER A 274 -22.17 -21.32 19.41
C SER A 274 -23.17 -20.99 18.26
N ILE A 275 -22.76 -20.12 17.34
CA ILE A 275 -23.44 -19.68 16.12
C ILE A 275 -23.06 -20.58 14.92
N SER A 276 -23.94 -20.72 13.93
CA SER A 276 -23.65 -21.49 12.72
C SER A 276 -22.54 -20.82 11.88
N ALA A 277 -21.62 -21.64 11.35
CA ALA A 277 -20.63 -21.20 10.37
C ALA A 277 -21.23 -20.82 9.01
N GLU A 278 -22.44 -21.29 8.70
CA GLU A 278 -23.06 -21.09 7.40
C GLU A 278 -23.74 -19.72 7.27
N ASN A 279 -24.19 -19.13 8.39
CA ASN A 279 -24.95 -17.90 8.39
C ASN A 279 -24.10 -16.70 8.82
N LEU A 280 -23.39 -16.10 7.87
CA LEU A 280 -22.50 -14.96 8.12
C LEU A 280 -23.24 -13.71 8.66
N SER A 281 -24.55 -13.61 8.47
CA SER A 281 -25.38 -12.52 9.00
C SER A 281 -25.47 -12.53 10.54
N ASP A 282 -25.31 -13.71 11.14
CA ASP A 282 -25.42 -13.91 12.59
C ASP A 282 -24.10 -13.64 13.31
N TRP A 283 -23.00 -13.61 12.57
CA TRP A 283 -21.67 -13.29 13.09
C TRP A 283 -21.61 -11.83 13.53
N ASP A 284 -20.60 -11.46 14.32
CA ASP A 284 -20.47 -10.06 14.72
C ASP A 284 -20.38 -9.12 13.51
N TYR A 285 -21.08 -8.00 13.60
CA TYR A 285 -20.99 -6.93 12.62
C TYR A 285 -19.52 -6.55 12.39
N TRP A 286 -19.11 -6.49 11.12
CA TRP A 286 -17.74 -6.15 10.73
C TRP A 286 -16.65 -7.11 11.25
N TRP A 287 -16.96 -8.40 11.48
CA TRP A 287 -15.97 -9.43 11.84
C TRP A 287 -14.72 -9.43 10.94
N PHE A 288 -14.88 -9.19 9.63
CA PHE A 288 -13.76 -9.15 8.67
C PHE A 288 -12.73 -8.05 9.00
N PHE A 289 -13.13 -7.01 9.75
CA PHE A 289 -12.25 -5.91 10.15
C PHE A 289 -11.19 -6.40 11.13
N ARG A 290 -11.52 -7.37 12.00
CA ARG A 290 -10.63 -7.93 13.02
C ARG A 290 -9.43 -8.65 12.45
N SER A 291 -9.50 -9.10 11.19
CA SER A 291 -8.35 -9.71 10.53
C SER A 291 -7.17 -8.75 10.34
N ALA A 292 -7.35 -7.43 10.46
CA ALA A 292 -6.25 -6.46 10.47
C ALA A 292 -5.96 -5.86 11.87
N ARG A 293 -6.44 -6.52 12.92
CA ARG A 293 -6.21 -6.19 14.34
C ARG A 293 -5.86 -7.48 15.10
N VAL A 294 -4.98 -8.30 14.54
CA VAL A 294 -4.56 -9.56 15.19
C VAL A 294 -3.59 -9.28 16.33
N LEU A 295 -2.75 -8.25 16.18
CA LEU A 295 -1.79 -7.89 17.21
C LEU A 295 -2.49 -7.13 18.35
N ASN A 296 -2.28 -7.61 19.58
CA ASN A 296 -2.87 -7.03 20.78
C ASN A 296 -1.76 -6.57 21.74
N ASP A 297 -1.21 -5.37 21.51
CA ASP A 297 -0.17 -4.81 22.36
C ASP A 297 -0.78 -4.36 23.71
N ARG A 298 -0.16 -4.77 24.83
CA ARG A 298 -0.60 -4.42 26.19
C ARG A 298 0.45 -3.61 26.94
N ASN A 299 0.02 -2.52 27.54
CA ASN A 299 0.81 -1.71 28.47
C ASN A 299 1.08 -2.48 29.78
N LEU A 300 1.83 -1.88 30.70
CA LEU A 300 2.17 -2.50 31.98
C LEU A 300 0.98 -2.61 32.94
N ASP A 301 0.01 -1.71 32.81
CA ASP A 301 -1.27 -1.73 33.55
C ASP A 301 -2.30 -2.70 32.94
N GLY A 302 -1.93 -3.43 31.88
CA GLY A 302 -2.79 -4.35 31.16
C GLY A 302 -3.72 -3.69 30.13
N SER A 303 -3.72 -2.36 30.04
CA SER A 303 -4.50 -1.61 29.04
C SER A 303 -4.00 -1.91 27.62
N ARG A 304 -4.92 -1.92 26.67
CA ARG A 304 -4.63 -2.18 25.25
C ARG A 304 -4.06 -0.93 24.59
N SER A 305 -3.04 -1.13 23.77
CA SER A 305 -2.54 -0.15 22.80
C SER A 305 -2.87 -0.68 21.41
N GLU A 306 -3.57 0.11 20.60
CA GLU A 306 -3.98 -0.32 19.26
C GLU A 306 -2.76 -0.52 18.36
N VAL A 307 -2.79 -1.60 17.58
CA VAL A 307 -1.83 -1.91 16.52
C VAL A 307 -2.59 -2.24 15.26
N ILE A 308 -2.10 -1.70 14.13
CA ILE A 308 -2.66 -1.95 12.81
C ILE A 308 -1.74 -2.96 12.12
N ASP A 309 -2.29 -4.12 11.74
CA ASP A 309 -1.58 -5.16 11.01
C ASP A 309 -2.38 -5.59 9.77
N GLU A 310 -2.59 -4.66 8.85
CA GLU A 310 -3.24 -4.96 7.58
C GLU A 310 -2.36 -5.82 6.65
N PHE A 311 -3.03 -6.49 5.71
CA PHE A 311 -2.43 -7.17 4.56
C PHE A 311 -3.23 -6.77 3.29
N PRO A 312 -2.69 -6.96 2.07
CA PRO A 312 -3.27 -6.34 0.87
C PRO A 312 -4.74 -6.69 0.62
N GLN A 313 -5.14 -7.95 0.78
CA GLN A 313 -6.54 -8.35 0.58
C GLN A 313 -7.49 -7.67 1.57
N PHE A 314 -7.08 -7.43 2.82
CA PHE A 314 -7.88 -6.64 3.76
C PHE A 314 -8.12 -5.23 3.21
N SER A 315 -7.06 -4.55 2.77
CA SER A 315 -7.18 -3.16 2.30
C SER A 315 -8.05 -3.07 1.03
N PHE A 316 -7.96 -4.06 0.13
CA PHE A 316 -8.84 -4.13 -1.04
C PHE A 316 -10.32 -4.36 -0.66
N LEU A 317 -10.58 -5.21 0.34
CA LEU A 317 -11.93 -5.51 0.81
C LEU A 317 -12.56 -4.34 1.59
N LEU A 318 -11.76 -3.67 2.43
CA LEU A 318 -12.14 -2.43 3.09
C LEU A 318 -12.43 -1.33 2.07
N ALA A 319 -11.62 -1.26 1.01
CA ALA A 319 -11.70 -0.34 -0.11
C ALA A 319 -11.45 1.12 0.25
N ASP A 320 -10.51 1.37 1.16
CA ASP A 320 -9.93 2.69 1.37
C ASP A 320 -8.84 2.90 0.31
N VAL A 321 -8.90 4.00 -0.43
CA VAL A 321 -7.91 4.32 -1.48
C VAL A 321 -6.70 4.99 -0.82
N HIS A 322 -6.27 4.42 0.31
CA HIS A 322 -5.25 4.98 1.19
C HIS A 322 -3.85 4.88 0.54
N PRO A 323 -2.90 5.77 0.88
CA PRO A 323 -1.53 5.80 0.34
C PRO A 323 -0.79 4.47 0.19
N HIS A 324 -0.88 3.54 1.16
CA HIS A 324 -0.21 2.25 1.04
C HIS A 324 -0.84 1.34 -0.02
N VAL A 325 -2.16 1.43 -0.22
CA VAL A 325 -2.89 0.71 -1.28
C VAL A 325 -2.59 1.31 -2.65
N LEU A 326 -2.57 2.65 -2.74
CA LEU A 326 -2.17 3.39 -3.94
C LEU A 326 -0.75 3.02 -4.39
N ALA A 327 0.15 2.74 -3.44
CA ALA A 327 1.54 2.40 -3.71
C ALA A 327 1.77 0.95 -4.19
N LEU A 328 0.88 -0.01 -3.87
CA LEU A 328 1.05 -1.44 -4.18
C LEU A 328 1.47 -1.80 -5.63
N PRO A 329 0.81 -1.29 -6.69
CA PRO A 329 1.21 -1.62 -8.06
C PRO A 329 2.59 -1.06 -8.43
N PHE A 330 3.02 0.01 -7.76
CA PHE A 330 4.31 0.65 -7.99
C PHE A 330 5.41 0.03 -7.12
N ALA A 331 5.06 -0.49 -5.94
CA ALA A 331 5.94 -1.29 -5.08
C ALA A 331 6.33 -2.60 -5.78
N THR A 332 5.36 -3.30 -6.35
CA THR A 332 5.59 -4.48 -7.20
C THR A 332 6.33 -4.16 -8.49
N LEU A 333 6.07 -3.00 -9.13
CA LEU A 333 6.91 -2.49 -10.21
C LEU A 333 8.36 -2.34 -9.76
N ALA A 334 8.61 -1.73 -8.60
CA ALA A 334 9.96 -1.56 -8.05
C ALA A 334 10.67 -2.90 -7.80
N LEU A 335 9.95 -3.93 -7.35
CA LEU A 335 10.47 -5.30 -7.27
C LEU A 335 10.84 -5.86 -8.66
N GLY A 336 10.06 -5.55 -9.69
CA GLY A 336 10.40 -5.87 -11.08
C GLY A 336 11.65 -5.14 -11.60
N LEU A 337 11.85 -3.89 -11.20
CA LEU A 337 13.08 -3.12 -11.49
C LEU A 337 14.28 -3.75 -10.79
N ALA A 338 14.13 -4.11 -9.50
CA ALA A 338 15.16 -4.79 -8.73
C ALA A 338 15.50 -6.16 -9.35
N LEU A 339 14.50 -6.93 -9.80
CA LEU A 339 14.72 -8.18 -10.53
C LEU A 339 15.53 -7.94 -11.82
N ASN A 340 15.21 -6.90 -12.60
CA ASN A 340 15.97 -6.56 -13.81
C ASN A 340 17.45 -6.28 -13.49
N VAL A 341 17.74 -5.62 -12.36
CA VAL A 341 19.11 -5.42 -11.88
C VAL A 341 19.76 -6.75 -11.49
N ALA A 342 19.07 -7.60 -10.71
CA ALA A 342 19.59 -8.90 -10.29
C ALA A 342 19.91 -9.83 -11.47
N LEU A 343 19.11 -9.80 -12.55
CA LEU A 343 19.29 -10.61 -13.76
C LEU A 343 20.33 -10.03 -14.73
N SER A 344 20.72 -8.76 -14.58
CA SER A 344 21.64 -8.10 -15.50
C SER A 344 23.09 -8.61 -15.35
N LYS A 345 23.81 -8.75 -16.47
CA LYS A 345 25.27 -8.98 -16.45
C LYS A 345 26.07 -7.69 -16.31
N LYS A 346 25.45 -6.54 -16.58
CA LYS A 346 26.11 -5.23 -16.60
C LYS A 346 25.60 -4.37 -15.44
N ARG A 347 26.42 -3.42 -15.00
CA ARG A 347 25.96 -2.37 -14.07
C ARG A 347 24.83 -1.57 -14.72
N PRO A 348 23.85 -1.07 -13.94
CA PRO A 348 22.86 -0.14 -14.45
C PRO A 348 23.54 1.06 -15.13
N ASP A 349 23.09 1.40 -16.34
CA ASP A 349 23.54 2.61 -17.03
C ASP A 349 22.80 3.87 -16.54
N ALA A 350 23.22 5.05 -17.00
CA ALA A 350 22.64 6.32 -16.57
C ALA A 350 21.13 6.42 -16.86
N SER A 351 20.67 5.89 -17.99
CA SER A 351 19.25 5.94 -18.36
C SER A 351 18.40 5.03 -17.47
N GLN A 352 18.93 3.85 -17.13
CA GLN A 352 18.30 2.95 -16.15
C GLN A 352 18.26 3.59 -14.76
N VAL A 353 19.35 4.22 -14.32
CA VAL A 353 19.41 4.88 -13.01
C VAL A 353 18.41 6.03 -12.91
N VAL A 354 18.30 6.88 -13.93
CA VAL A 354 17.30 7.96 -13.99
C VAL A 354 15.88 7.39 -13.93
N PHE A 355 15.60 6.35 -14.72
CA PHE A 355 14.28 5.70 -14.71
C PHE A 355 13.95 5.07 -13.35
N TYR A 356 14.92 4.40 -12.70
CA TYR A 356 14.74 3.83 -11.36
C TYR A 356 14.50 4.92 -10.32
N ALA A 357 15.19 6.06 -10.42
CA ALA A 357 14.97 7.19 -9.52
C ALA A 357 13.58 7.82 -9.67
N ILE A 358 13.04 7.90 -10.90
CA ILE A 358 11.65 8.36 -11.11
C ILE A 358 10.66 7.37 -10.47
N CYS A 359 10.77 6.07 -10.76
CA CYS A 359 9.85 5.08 -10.21
C CYS A 359 9.93 4.95 -8.67
N LEU A 360 11.15 4.92 -8.11
CA LEU A 360 11.36 4.80 -6.66
C LEU A 360 11.08 6.12 -5.92
N GLY A 361 11.36 7.27 -6.53
CA GLY A 361 10.95 8.58 -6.02
C GLY A 361 9.42 8.72 -6.00
N GLY A 362 8.72 8.15 -6.99
CA GLY A 362 7.27 8.09 -7.01
C GLY A 362 6.69 7.37 -5.79
N LEU A 363 7.37 6.34 -5.29
CA LEU A 363 6.98 5.68 -4.05
C LEU A 363 7.11 6.59 -2.83
N ILE A 364 8.11 7.48 -2.77
CA ILE A 364 8.21 8.48 -1.68
C ILE A 364 6.96 9.38 -1.69
N PHE A 365 6.51 9.78 -2.87
CA PHE A 365 5.35 10.66 -3.00
C PHE A 365 4.01 9.93 -2.80
N LEU A 366 3.92 8.66 -3.18
CA LEU A 366 2.74 7.81 -2.93
C LEU A 366 2.60 7.45 -1.46
N ASN A 367 3.70 7.05 -0.83
CA ASN A 367 3.79 6.63 0.56
C ASN A 367 5.26 6.69 1.01
N THR A 368 5.66 7.75 1.72
CA THR A 368 7.07 8.05 2.07
C THR A 368 7.86 6.87 2.65
N TRP A 369 7.20 5.96 3.37
CA TRP A 369 7.82 4.80 4.00
C TRP A 369 8.33 3.77 2.99
N ASP A 370 7.69 3.67 1.82
CA ASP A 370 7.97 2.63 0.83
C ASP A 370 9.25 2.94 0.03
N GLY A 371 9.54 4.22 -0.24
CA GLY A 371 10.70 4.66 -1.02
C GLY A 371 12.03 4.06 -0.51
N PRO A 372 12.42 4.29 0.76
CA PRO A 372 13.64 3.72 1.33
C PRO A 372 13.67 2.19 1.31
N ILE A 373 12.54 1.52 1.55
CA ILE A 373 12.43 0.06 1.57
C ILE A 373 12.77 -0.50 0.18
N TYR A 374 12.14 0.02 -0.88
CA TYR A 374 12.35 -0.50 -2.23
C TYR A 374 13.68 -0.05 -2.85
N MET A 375 14.23 1.10 -2.44
CA MET A 375 15.61 1.47 -2.75
C MET A 375 16.60 0.46 -2.15
N ALA A 376 16.41 0.06 -0.89
CA ALA A 376 17.26 -0.93 -0.24
C ALA A 376 17.18 -2.30 -0.95
N VAL A 377 15.99 -2.73 -1.38
CA VAL A 377 15.83 -3.96 -2.17
C VAL A 377 16.52 -3.86 -3.53
N LEU A 378 16.43 -2.72 -4.24
CA LEU A 378 17.13 -2.53 -5.52
C LEU A 378 18.66 -2.56 -5.34
N ILE A 379 19.18 -1.93 -4.28
CA ILE A 379 20.61 -1.98 -3.94
C ILE A 379 21.02 -3.41 -3.57
N GLY A 380 20.19 -4.12 -2.80
CA GLY A 380 20.36 -5.53 -2.50
C GLY A 380 20.43 -6.39 -3.76
N ALA A 381 19.59 -6.09 -4.76
CA ALA A 381 19.59 -6.75 -6.06
C ALA A 381 20.86 -6.45 -6.87
N ASP A 382 21.42 -5.24 -6.78
CA ASP A 382 22.77 -4.94 -7.30
C ASP A 382 23.85 -5.76 -6.56
N GLY A 383 23.68 -6.00 -5.27
CA GLY A 383 24.48 -6.92 -4.48
C GLY A 383 24.42 -8.36 -5.02
N ILE A 384 23.22 -8.89 -5.27
CA ILE A 384 23.01 -10.22 -5.89
C ILE A 384 23.69 -10.27 -7.26
N ARG A 385 23.49 -9.24 -8.09
CA ARG A 385 24.10 -9.11 -9.41
C ARG A 385 25.63 -9.22 -9.33
N ARG A 386 26.26 -8.48 -8.41
CA ARG A 386 27.72 -8.52 -8.20
C ARG A 386 28.19 -9.87 -7.68
N LEU A 387 27.44 -10.42 -6.73
CA LEU A 387 27.74 -11.71 -6.13
C LEU A 387 27.75 -12.82 -7.19
N ILE A 388 26.75 -12.85 -8.08
CA ILE A 388 26.61 -13.88 -9.12
C ILE A 388 27.66 -13.73 -10.22
N ASN A 389 27.96 -12.49 -10.61
CA ASN A 389 28.97 -12.22 -11.64
C ASN A 389 30.42 -12.37 -11.11
N ASN A 390 30.62 -12.46 -9.79
CA ASN A 390 31.94 -12.70 -9.21
C ASN A 390 32.20 -14.21 -9.03
N PRO A 391 33.24 -14.80 -9.67
CA PRO A 391 33.59 -16.21 -9.50
C PRO A 391 33.81 -16.64 -8.05
N SER A 392 34.31 -15.75 -7.19
CA SER A 392 34.56 -16.06 -5.78
C SER A 392 33.31 -16.03 -4.89
N ARG A 393 32.15 -15.59 -5.43
CA ARG A 393 30.88 -15.39 -4.69
C ARG A 393 31.07 -14.64 -3.37
N ARG A 394 31.88 -13.58 -3.41
CA ARG A 394 32.10 -12.64 -2.30
C ARG A 394 31.93 -11.22 -2.82
N LEU A 395 31.45 -10.34 -1.96
CA LEU A 395 31.44 -8.91 -2.25
C LEU A 395 32.78 -8.32 -1.83
N SER A 396 33.48 -7.66 -2.75
CA SER A 396 34.69 -6.90 -2.42
C SER A 396 34.33 -5.54 -1.81
N PHE A 397 35.29 -4.87 -1.17
CA PHE A 397 35.07 -3.49 -0.72
C PHE A 397 34.68 -2.53 -1.87
N LYS A 398 35.23 -2.76 -3.08
CA LYS A 398 34.85 -2.02 -4.28
C LYS A 398 33.39 -2.24 -4.66
N ASP A 399 32.86 -3.44 -4.44
CA ASP A 399 31.45 -3.75 -4.67
C ASP A 399 30.54 -3.04 -3.68
N ILE A 400 30.88 -3.09 -2.39
CA ILE A 400 30.16 -2.38 -1.33
C ILE A 400 30.12 -0.87 -1.62
N ARG A 401 31.27 -0.26 -1.96
CA ARG A 401 31.33 1.15 -2.38
C ARG A 401 30.47 1.43 -3.61
N GLY A 402 30.47 0.51 -4.58
CA GLY A 402 29.65 0.64 -5.79
C GLY A 402 28.15 0.59 -5.51
N MET A 403 27.72 -0.29 -4.60
CA MET A 403 26.33 -0.37 -4.12
C MET A 403 25.92 0.89 -3.38
N ALA A 404 26.77 1.37 -2.45
CA ALA A 404 26.53 2.61 -1.72
C ALA A 404 26.42 3.82 -2.65
N LEU A 405 27.33 3.95 -3.63
CA LEU A 405 27.28 5.02 -4.62
C LEU A 405 26.01 4.97 -5.47
N LEU A 406 25.58 3.77 -5.90
CA LEU A 406 24.32 3.60 -6.62
C LEU A 406 23.13 4.09 -5.77
N GLY A 407 23.09 3.70 -4.49
CA GLY A 407 22.06 4.14 -3.55
C GLY A 407 22.02 5.65 -3.39
N VAL A 408 23.18 6.29 -3.19
CA VAL A 408 23.27 7.76 -3.07
C VAL A 408 22.80 8.46 -4.35
N ILE A 409 23.19 7.96 -5.53
CA ILE A 409 22.76 8.56 -6.80
C ILE A 409 21.24 8.44 -6.97
N ILE A 410 20.66 7.26 -6.73
CA ILE A 410 19.21 7.05 -6.85
C ILE A 410 18.46 7.92 -5.84
N ALA A 411 18.89 7.97 -4.58
CA ALA A 411 18.27 8.81 -3.56
C ALA A 411 18.34 10.30 -3.95
N SER A 412 19.50 10.77 -4.40
CA SER A 412 19.69 12.18 -4.80
C SER A 412 18.82 12.56 -6.00
N LEU A 413 18.75 11.69 -7.01
CA LEU A 413 17.89 11.92 -8.18
C LEU A 413 16.40 11.83 -7.83
N SER A 414 16.02 10.93 -6.92
CA SER A 414 14.63 10.83 -6.44
C SER A 414 14.22 12.11 -5.71
N ILE A 415 15.09 12.62 -4.83
CA ILE A 415 14.88 13.91 -4.16
C ILE A 415 14.80 15.04 -5.18
N LEU A 416 15.67 15.05 -6.19
CA LEU A 416 15.67 16.08 -7.24
C LEU A 416 14.36 16.10 -8.04
N PHE A 417 13.90 14.94 -8.52
CA PHE A 417 12.70 14.85 -9.35
C PHE A 417 11.41 15.16 -8.59
N TYR A 418 11.38 14.86 -7.29
CA TYR A 418 10.21 15.09 -6.43
C TYR A 418 10.39 16.27 -5.48
N PHE A 419 11.43 17.10 -5.70
CA PHE A 419 11.74 18.25 -4.85
C PHE A 419 10.55 19.21 -4.66
N PRO A 420 9.76 19.56 -5.70
CA PRO A 420 8.59 20.43 -5.50
C PRO A 420 7.61 19.91 -4.45
N PHE A 421 7.35 18.59 -4.43
CA PHE A 421 6.53 17.97 -3.40
C PHE A 421 7.24 17.93 -2.04
N LEU A 422 8.51 17.50 -2.01
CA LEU A 422 9.27 17.36 -0.77
C LEU A 422 9.48 18.70 -0.06
N ALA A 423 9.52 19.80 -0.80
CA ALA A 423 9.63 21.15 -0.25
C ALA A 423 8.33 21.63 0.41
N SER A 424 7.16 21.22 -0.10
CA SER A 424 5.86 21.57 0.48
C SER A 424 5.37 20.56 1.53
N PHE A 425 5.88 19.32 1.50
CA PHE A 425 5.44 18.24 2.37
C PHE A 425 5.98 18.36 3.79
N ARG A 426 5.12 18.11 4.78
CA ARG A 426 5.50 18.00 6.20
C ARG A 426 5.46 16.53 6.63
N SER A 427 6.60 16.01 7.05
CA SER A 427 6.71 14.64 7.54
C SER A 427 6.19 14.52 8.97
N GLN A 428 5.40 13.47 9.22
CA GLN A 428 4.94 13.09 10.57
C GLN A 428 6.00 12.31 11.36
N LEU A 429 7.13 11.94 10.74
CA LEU A 429 8.19 11.15 11.37
C LEU A 429 9.01 12.00 12.35
N GLY A 430 8.94 11.66 13.63
CA GLY A 430 9.62 12.33 14.75
C GLY A 430 10.91 11.65 15.25
N GLY A 431 11.43 10.65 14.55
CA GLY A 431 12.68 9.94 14.88
C GLY A 431 12.48 8.45 15.21
N VAL A 432 13.54 7.80 15.73
CA VAL A 432 13.55 6.37 16.11
C VAL A 432 13.51 6.24 17.64
N LEU A 433 12.63 5.40 18.16
CA LEU A 433 12.49 5.10 19.59
C LEU A 433 12.69 3.61 19.87
N PRO A 434 13.16 3.24 21.08
CA PRO A 434 13.28 1.84 21.47
C PRO A 434 11.90 1.26 21.80
N ASN A 435 11.56 0.10 21.24
CA ASN A 435 10.41 -0.68 21.69
C ASN A 435 10.83 -1.47 22.92
N LEU A 436 10.42 -1.04 24.13
CA LEU A 436 10.75 -1.72 25.38
C LEU A 436 9.65 -2.66 25.90
N ILE A 437 8.39 -2.35 25.58
CA ILE A 437 7.20 -2.87 26.28
C ILE A 437 6.46 -3.93 25.45
N HIS A 438 6.54 -3.86 24.12
CA HIS A 438 5.63 -4.58 23.22
C HIS A 438 6.37 -5.54 22.28
N PRO A 439 7.06 -6.60 22.77
CA PRO A 439 7.52 -7.67 21.89
C PRO A 439 6.32 -8.46 21.33
N THR A 440 6.38 -8.89 20.07
CA THR A 440 5.23 -9.55 19.43
C THR A 440 5.13 -11.02 19.84
N SER A 441 3.96 -11.45 20.32
CA SER A 441 3.68 -12.86 20.57
C SER A 441 3.77 -13.70 19.30
N PHE A 442 4.36 -14.89 19.39
CA PHE A 442 4.46 -15.79 18.24
C PHE A 442 3.09 -16.24 17.73
N ALA A 443 2.12 -16.45 18.63
CA ALA A 443 0.77 -16.84 18.22
C ALA A 443 0.15 -15.78 17.31
N GLN A 444 0.19 -14.50 17.70
CA GLN A 444 -0.32 -13.39 16.90
C GLN A 444 0.48 -13.21 15.60
N PHE A 445 1.82 -13.29 15.68
CA PHE A 445 2.67 -13.24 14.48
C PHE A 445 2.37 -14.36 13.49
N PHE A 446 2.12 -15.57 13.97
CA PHE A 446 1.75 -16.73 13.16
C PHE A 446 0.32 -16.63 12.62
N ILE A 447 -0.63 -16.08 13.37
CA ILE A 447 -1.98 -15.84 12.87
C ILE A 447 -1.94 -14.83 11.72
N HIS A 448 -1.14 -13.76 11.85
CA HIS A 448 -0.93 -12.81 10.77
C HIS A 448 -0.17 -13.43 9.58
N PHE A 449 1.08 -13.87 9.74
CA PHE A 449 1.91 -14.32 8.61
C PHE A 449 1.81 -15.80 8.23
N GLY A 450 1.02 -16.60 8.95
CA GLY A 450 0.99 -18.06 8.87
C GLY A 450 1.05 -18.66 7.46
N PRO A 451 0.15 -18.26 6.51
CA PRO A 451 0.16 -18.79 5.15
C PRO A 451 1.53 -18.64 4.46
N LEU A 452 2.16 -17.48 4.60
CA LEU A 452 3.43 -17.14 3.95
C LEU A 452 4.63 -17.67 4.75
N LEU A 453 4.59 -17.55 6.07
CA LEU A 453 5.66 -18.00 6.99
C LEU A 453 5.93 -19.50 6.82
N LEU A 454 4.87 -20.30 6.69
CA LEU A 454 4.96 -21.73 6.42
C LEU A 454 5.64 -22.03 5.08
N LEU A 455 5.25 -21.32 4.01
CA LEU A 455 5.80 -21.52 2.67
C LEU A 455 7.27 -21.10 2.56
N ILE A 456 7.64 -19.93 3.10
CA ILE A 456 9.03 -19.46 3.08
C ILE A 456 9.94 -20.32 3.97
N THR A 457 9.45 -20.79 5.12
CA THR A 457 10.23 -21.65 6.02
C THR A 457 10.55 -22.99 5.35
N ALA A 458 9.54 -23.61 4.72
CA ALA A 458 9.74 -24.84 3.97
C ALA A 458 10.67 -24.63 2.76
N TYR A 459 10.56 -23.50 2.06
CA TYR A 459 11.46 -23.15 0.96
C TYR A 459 12.92 -22.93 1.43
N LEU A 460 13.14 -22.23 2.55
CA LEU A 460 14.46 -22.04 3.14
C LEU A 460 15.08 -23.36 3.61
N GLY A 461 14.29 -24.23 4.24
CA GLY A 461 14.73 -25.56 4.66
C GLY A 461 15.20 -26.40 3.46
N LEU A 462 14.47 -26.32 2.35
CA LEU A 462 14.85 -26.96 1.10
C LEU A 462 16.12 -26.37 0.49
N GLU A 463 16.26 -25.05 0.45
CA GLU A 463 17.47 -24.41 -0.05
C GLU A 463 18.70 -24.74 0.81
N ALA A 464 18.52 -24.85 2.14
CA ALA A 464 19.56 -25.34 3.04
C ALA A 464 19.94 -26.80 2.73
N TRP A 465 18.96 -27.67 2.49
CA TRP A 465 19.19 -29.07 2.08
C TRP A 465 19.91 -29.18 0.74
N ARG A 466 19.50 -28.38 -0.26
CA ARG A 466 20.16 -28.32 -1.58
C ARG A 466 21.59 -27.84 -1.49
N ALA A 467 21.83 -26.77 -0.73
CA ALA A 467 23.16 -26.22 -0.54
C ALA A 467 24.11 -27.26 0.08
N GLY A 468 23.63 -28.09 1.01
CA GLY A 468 24.44 -29.14 1.63
C GLY A 468 25.77 -28.60 2.18
N ARG A 469 26.89 -29.08 1.63
CA ARG A 469 28.25 -28.63 2.05
C ARG A 469 28.58 -27.20 1.61
N HIS A 470 27.85 -26.64 0.65
CA HIS A 470 28.02 -25.25 0.20
C HIS A 470 27.28 -24.25 1.09
N MET A 471 26.43 -24.71 2.01
CA MET A 471 25.78 -23.84 2.99
C MET A 471 26.82 -23.20 3.91
N ASN A 472 26.78 -21.88 4.06
CA ASN A 472 27.71 -21.17 4.92
C ASN A 472 27.13 -20.91 6.31
N TRP A 473 26.93 -21.98 7.07
CA TRP A 473 26.36 -21.94 8.42
C TRP A 473 27.02 -20.92 9.34
N ARG A 474 28.36 -20.91 9.36
CA ARG A 474 29.13 -19.99 10.20
C ARG A 474 28.81 -18.53 9.87
N PHE A 475 28.92 -18.14 8.60
CA PHE A 475 28.65 -16.75 8.21
C PHE A 475 27.18 -16.37 8.39
N GLY A 476 26.25 -17.30 8.14
CA GLY A 476 24.82 -17.10 8.36
C GLY A 476 24.50 -16.81 9.84
N PHE A 477 24.91 -17.69 10.75
CA PHE A 477 24.68 -17.52 12.18
C PHE A 477 25.47 -16.34 12.77
N GLU A 478 26.73 -16.14 12.40
CA GLU A 478 27.52 -14.99 12.86
C GLU A 478 26.85 -13.67 12.44
N SER A 479 26.43 -13.54 11.18
CA SER A 479 25.79 -12.31 10.68
C SER A 479 24.43 -12.07 11.32
N ALA A 480 23.59 -13.10 11.43
CA ALA A 480 22.27 -12.98 12.06
C ALA A 480 22.39 -12.63 13.54
N PHE A 481 23.35 -13.24 14.26
CA PHE A 481 23.65 -12.91 15.65
C PHE A 481 24.16 -11.48 15.79
N ILE A 482 25.06 -11.03 14.91
CA ILE A 482 25.53 -9.63 14.90
C ILE A 482 24.37 -8.67 14.67
N ILE A 483 23.48 -8.94 13.71
CA ILE A 483 22.31 -8.09 13.43
C ILE A 483 21.38 -8.03 14.65
N PHE A 484 21.07 -9.18 15.24
CA PHE A 484 20.26 -9.27 16.46
C PHE A 484 20.88 -8.47 17.61
N TRP A 485 22.18 -8.61 17.84
CA TRP A 485 22.89 -7.83 18.86
C TRP A 485 22.95 -6.35 18.54
N VAL A 486 23.11 -5.96 17.28
CA VAL A 486 23.06 -4.55 16.87
C VAL A 486 21.70 -3.95 17.23
N PHE A 487 20.59 -4.66 16.99
CA PHE A 487 19.27 -4.17 17.39
C PHE A 487 19.14 -4.00 18.91
N ILE A 488 19.63 -4.96 19.71
CA ILE A 488 19.68 -4.83 21.17
C ILE A 488 20.53 -3.63 21.58
N MET A 489 21.72 -3.47 21.01
CA MET A 489 22.65 -2.40 21.35
C MET A 489 22.08 -1.03 20.96
N VAL A 490 21.41 -0.91 19.82
CA VAL A 490 20.73 0.34 19.41
C VAL A 490 19.57 0.64 20.35
N MET A 491 18.76 -0.36 20.71
CA MET A 491 17.66 -0.20 21.65
C MET A 491 18.15 0.26 23.04
N VAL A 492 19.24 -0.33 23.55
CA VAL A 492 19.87 0.08 24.82
C VAL A 492 20.47 1.48 24.68
N ALA A 493 21.19 1.77 23.59
CA ALA A 493 21.78 3.09 23.35
C ALA A 493 20.71 4.19 23.30
N LEU A 494 19.60 3.97 22.61
CA LEU A 494 18.48 4.91 22.56
C LEU A 494 17.83 5.09 23.94
N SER A 495 17.70 4.01 24.72
CA SER A 495 17.21 4.10 26.11
C SER A 495 18.14 4.94 26.99
N VAL A 496 19.46 4.76 26.87
CA VAL A 496 20.47 5.56 27.60
C VAL A 496 20.44 7.01 27.14
N ILE A 497 20.38 7.28 25.83
CA ILE A 497 20.25 8.64 25.30
C ILE A 497 18.98 9.31 25.82
N GLY A 498 17.85 8.59 25.81
CA GLY A 498 16.59 9.07 26.38
C GLY A 498 16.71 9.41 27.86
N TRP A 499 17.42 8.59 28.65
CA TRP A 499 17.68 8.84 30.07
C TRP A 499 18.53 10.11 30.33
N LEU A 500 19.38 10.50 29.39
CA LEU A 500 20.19 11.72 29.50
C LEU A 500 19.37 13.00 29.24
N ILE A 501 18.20 12.89 28.60
CA ILE A 501 17.32 14.02 28.31
C ILE A 501 16.40 14.25 29.52
N PRO A 502 16.46 15.40 30.22
CA PRO A 502 15.72 15.64 31.46
C PRO A 502 14.21 15.41 31.35
N ASP A 503 13.60 15.88 30.26
CA ASP A 503 12.15 15.75 30.03
C ASP A 503 11.74 14.28 29.90
N ILE A 504 12.46 13.51 29.08
CA ILE A 504 12.21 12.07 28.90
C ILE A 504 12.46 11.33 30.21
N ARG A 505 13.54 11.64 30.92
CA ARG A 505 13.84 11.03 32.23
C ARG A 505 12.74 11.29 33.24
N SER A 506 12.21 12.51 33.30
CA SER A 506 11.09 12.85 34.20
C SER A 506 9.82 12.08 33.84
N GLY A 507 9.51 11.94 32.55
CA GLY A 507 8.41 11.11 32.05
C GLY A 507 8.57 9.62 32.40
N VAL A 508 9.78 9.08 32.23
CA VAL A 508 10.09 7.69 32.62
C VAL A 508 9.94 7.49 34.13
N LEU A 509 10.47 8.41 34.95
CA LEU A 509 10.33 8.32 36.41
C LEU A 509 8.86 8.41 36.85
N ALA A 510 8.06 9.26 36.21
CA ALA A 510 6.62 9.35 36.45
C ALA A 510 5.90 8.05 36.06
N PHE A 511 6.17 7.53 34.86
CA PHE A 511 5.63 6.25 34.38
C PHE A 511 6.00 5.10 35.32
N VAL A 512 7.26 5.01 35.73
CA VAL A 512 7.74 3.98 36.67
C VAL A 512 7.07 4.13 38.03
N GLY A 513 6.94 5.35 38.54
CA GLY A 513 6.24 5.64 39.80
C GLY A 513 4.77 5.21 39.76
N GLN A 514 4.06 5.50 38.66
CA GLN A 514 2.66 5.09 38.46
C GLN A 514 2.49 3.57 38.35
N ASN A 515 3.51 2.85 37.89
CA ASN A 515 3.49 1.40 37.69
C ASN A 515 4.18 0.61 38.83
N GLY A 516 4.31 1.19 40.03
CA GLY A 516 4.79 0.48 41.23
C GLY A 516 6.32 0.51 41.46
N GLY A 517 7.05 1.35 40.73
CA GLY A 517 8.49 1.54 40.88
C GLY A 517 9.34 0.56 40.06
N TRP A 518 10.66 0.71 40.11
CA TRP A 518 11.58 -0.15 39.34
C TRP A 518 11.52 -1.63 39.74
N GLY A 519 11.10 -1.91 40.98
CA GLY A 519 10.94 -3.28 41.49
C GLY A 519 9.82 -4.07 40.81
N SER A 520 8.80 -3.42 40.27
CA SER A 520 7.72 -4.06 39.49
C SER A 520 7.98 -3.95 37.98
N VAL A 521 8.37 -2.77 37.52
CA VAL A 521 8.49 -2.46 36.08
C VAL A 521 9.59 -3.29 35.43
N LEU A 522 10.79 -3.35 36.01
CA LEU A 522 11.90 -4.03 35.35
C LEU A 522 11.68 -5.56 35.22
N PRO A 523 11.22 -6.28 36.26
CA PRO A 523 10.86 -7.69 36.12
C PRO A 523 9.76 -7.92 35.08
N GLU A 524 8.73 -7.07 35.01
CA GLU A 524 7.63 -7.21 34.05
C GLU A 524 8.11 -7.02 32.60
N LEU A 525 8.95 -6.00 32.34
CA LEU A 525 9.56 -5.79 31.02
C LEU A 525 10.40 -6.99 30.58
N LEU A 526 11.21 -7.54 31.50
CA LEU A 526 12.01 -8.74 31.22
C LEU A 526 11.13 -9.96 30.99
N ASN A 527 10.07 -10.13 31.80
CA ASN A 527 9.12 -11.22 31.66
C ASN A 527 8.41 -11.19 30.30
N LYS A 528 7.88 -10.03 29.87
CA LYS A 528 7.28 -9.86 28.53
C LYS A 528 8.27 -10.22 27.41
N ARG A 529 9.54 -9.83 27.54
CA ARG A 529 10.55 -10.19 26.54
C ARG A 529 10.87 -11.67 26.50
N VAL A 530 11.01 -12.31 27.66
CA VAL A 530 11.32 -13.74 27.74
C VAL A 530 10.15 -14.57 27.22
N THR A 531 8.92 -14.23 27.60
CA THR A 531 7.70 -14.94 27.17
C THR A 531 7.46 -14.82 25.66
N HIS A 532 7.76 -13.66 25.06
CA HIS A 532 7.55 -13.42 23.62
C HIS A 532 8.83 -13.52 22.77
N ILE A 533 9.95 -14.01 23.33
CA ILE A 533 11.26 -14.06 22.63
C ILE A 533 11.26 -14.93 21.37
N PHE A 534 10.35 -15.91 21.32
CA PHE A 534 10.35 -16.92 20.26
C PHE A 534 10.18 -16.32 18.86
N THR A 535 9.37 -15.27 18.70
CA THR A 535 9.20 -14.56 17.42
C THR A 535 10.55 -14.04 16.91
N SER A 536 11.28 -13.32 17.77
CA SER A 536 12.60 -12.76 17.45
C SER A 536 13.65 -13.85 17.17
N LEU A 537 13.64 -14.96 17.92
CA LEU A 537 14.55 -16.09 17.71
C LEU A 537 14.28 -16.82 16.40
N LEU A 538 13.01 -17.06 16.07
CA LEU A 538 12.60 -17.69 14.82
C LEU A 538 13.03 -16.83 13.63
N LEU A 539 12.71 -15.53 13.64
CA LEU A 539 13.11 -14.60 12.59
C LEU A 539 14.65 -14.54 12.44
N THR A 540 15.39 -14.53 13.54
CA THR A 540 16.86 -14.57 13.52
C THR A 540 17.40 -15.88 12.93
N LEU A 541 16.78 -17.02 13.24
CA LEU A 541 17.13 -18.31 12.63
C LEU A 541 16.86 -18.31 11.12
N LEU A 542 15.69 -17.84 10.68
CA LEU A 542 15.36 -17.75 9.25
C LEU A 542 16.31 -16.80 8.52
N LEU A 543 16.72 -15.70 9.17
CA LEU A 543 17.74 -14.79 8.65
C LEU A 543 19.09 -15.49 8.49
N ALA A 544 19.51 -16.29 9.48
CA ALA A 544 20.75 -17.06 9.43
C ALA A 544 20.75 -18.07 8.25
N LEU A 545 19.62 -18.75 8.03
CA LEU A 545 19.44 -19.65 6.89
C LEU A 545 19.53 -18.89 5.56
N THR A 546 18.86 -17.74 5.48
CA THR A 546 18.84 -16.88 4.29
C THR A 546 20.24 -16.39 3.94
N ILE A 547 20.97 -15.79 4.88
CA ILE A 547 22.34 -15.28 4.68
C ILE A 547 23.31 -16.43 4.38
N GLY A 548 23.20 -17.55 5.11
CA GLY A 548 24.05 -18.73 4.92
C GLY A 548 23.90 -19.34 3.54
N ARG A 549 22.70 -19.28 2.95
CA ARG A 549 22.44 -19.70 1.56
C ARG A 549 22.90 -18.64 0.56
N LEU A 550 22.65 -17.36 0.85
CA LEU A 550 22.99 -16.26 -0.04
C LEU A 550 24.51 -16.17 -0.27
N PHE A 551 25.33 -16.42 0.75
CA PHE A 551 26.80 -16.36 0.68
C PHE A 551 27.47 -17.73 0.86
N PRO A 552 27.40 -18.62 -0.15
CA PRO A 552 27.81 -20.02 -0.03
C PRO A 552 29.33 -20.19 0.13
N ARG A 553 29.73 -21.31 0.75
CA ARG A 553 31.14 -21.74 0.82
C ARG A 553 31.55 -22.34 -0.52
N LEU A 554 32.41 -21.63 -1.24
CA LEU A 554 33.13 -22.19 -2.39
C LEU A 554 34.53 -22.65 -1.96
N LYS A 555 34.88 -23.91 -2.26
CA LYS A 555 36.27 -24.39 -2.15
C LYS A 555 37.04 -23.92 -3.41
N PRO A 556 38.25 -23.34 -3.29
CA PRO A 556 39.07 -22.93 -4.43
C PRO A 556 39.59 -24.04 -5.36
N ALA A 557 39.08 -25.28 -5.30
CA ALA A 557 39.75 -26.46 -5.85
C ALA A 557 39.27 -26.92 -7.26
N ALA A 558 38.61 -26.07 -8.05
CA ALA A 558 38.19 -26.41 -9.42
C ALA A 558 38.76 -25.47 -10.51
N ILE A 559 39.71 -24.60 -10.16
CA ILE A 559 40.35 -23.68 -11.13
C ILE A 559 41.60 -24.33 -11.77
N ALA A 560 42.09 -25.47 -11.26
CA ALA A 560 43.42 -25.98 -11.61
C ALA A 560 43.48 -27.21 -12.53
N HIS A 561 42.37 -27.83 -12.98
CA HIS A 561 42.46 -28.98 -13.89
C HIS A 561 41.56 -28.89 -15.13
N ARG A 562 42.23 -28.51 -16.24
CA ARG A 562 42.10 -29.00 -17.63
C ARG A 562 40.73 -28.90 -18.34
N GLY A 563 40.65 -27.93 -19.23
CA GLY A 563 40.60 -28.23 -20.68
C GLY A 563 39.31 -28.76 -21.30
N THR A 564 38.17 -28.81 -20.59
CA THR A 564 36.89 -29.16 -21.22
C THR A 564 35.84 -28.10 -20.93
N ALA A 565 35.45 -27.37 -21.97
CA ALA A 565 34.50 -26.25 -21.90
C ALA A 565 33.06 -26.65 -21.47
N ALA A 566 32.79 -27.95 -21.27
CA ALA A 566 31.46 -28.48 -20.94
C ALA A 566 31.20 -28.64 -19.42
N THR A 567 32.20 -28.46 -18.55
CA THR A 567 32.04 -28.63 -17.09
C THR A 567 32.00 -27.30 -16.32
N ALA A 568 32.18 -26.16 -16.99
CA ALA A 568 32.14 -24.83 -16.37
C ALA A 568 30.74 -24.40 -15.87
N GLU A 569 29.66 -25.08 -16.28
CA GLU A 569 28.31 -24.86 -15.73
C GLU A 569 28.14 -25.36 -14.29
N SER A 570 29.04 -26.21 -13.79
CA SER A 570 29.00 -26.78 -12.43
C SER A 570 29.48 -25.84 -11.31
N ALA A 571 29.77 -24.56 -11.62
CA ALA A 571 30.35 -23.60 -10.67
C ALA A 571 29.34 -22.57 -10.10
N HIS A 572 28.03 -22.74 -10.30
CA HIS A 572 27.02 -21.77 -9.84
C HIS A 572 26.13 -22.35 -8.73
N ALA A 573 26.37 -21.93 -7.47
CA ALA A 573 25.67 -22.47 -6.29
C ALA A 573 24.13 -22.25 -6.27
N TYR A 574 23.62 -21.26 -7.01
CA TYR A 574 22.19 -21.03 -7.28
C TYR A 574 21.98 -19.99 -8.42
N PRO A 575 20.83 -20.01 -9.14
CA PRO A 575 20.44 -19.00 -10.15
C PRO A 575 20.09 -17.62 -9.57
N ALA A 576 20.15 -16.56 -10.39
CA ALA A 576 19.83 -15.20 -9.97
C ALA A 576 18.41 -15.02 -9.41
N ALA A 577 17.42 -15.71 -9.97
CA ALA A 577 16.06 -15.73 -9.44
C ALA A 577 15.99 -16.28 -8.00
N THR A 578 16.75 -17.34 -7.68
CA THR A 578 16.86 -17.88 -6.32
C THR A 578 17.51 -16.86 -5.38
N GLY A 579 18.59 -16.20 -5.82
CA GLY A 579 19.22 -15.13 -5.04
C GLY A 579 18.27 -13.96 -4.76
N PHE A 580 17.44 -13.61 -5.75
CA PHE A 580 16.42 -12.58 -5.59
C PHE A 580 15.30 -13.01 -4.63
N ALA A 581 14.81 -14.25 -4.71
CA ALA A 581 13.83 -14.78 -3.75
C ALA A 581 14.37 -14.75 -2.31
N LEU A 582 15.63 -15.12 -2.10
CA LEU A 582 16.29 -15.04 -0.79
C LEU A 582 16.44 -13.59 -0.30
N LEU A 583 16.71 -12.64 -1.21
CA LEU A 583 16.73 -11.21 -0.88
C LEU A 583 15.35 -10.74 -0.41
N LEU A 584 14.26 -11.12 -1.09
CA LEU A 584 12.90 -10.78 -0.68
C LEU A 584 12.55 -11.36 0.69
N ILE A 585 12.92 -12.62 0.95
CA ILE A 585 12.74 -13.25 2.26
C ILE A 585 13.52 -12.50 3.34
N GLY A 586 14.80 -12.24 3.11
CA GLY A 586 15.66 -11.53 4.06
C GLY A 586 15.20 -10.08 4.34
N ALA A 587 14.74 -9.37 3.32
CA ALA A 587 14.17 -8.03 3.47
C ALA A 587 12.89 -8.06 4.29
N GLY A 588 11.96 -8.98 4.01
CA GLY A 588 10.75 -9.17 4.83
C GLY A 588 11.07 -9.52 6.28
N ILE A 589 12.04 -10.42 6.53
CA ILE A 589 12.49 -10.77 7.90
C ILE A 589 13.04 -9.54 8.63
N PHE A 590 13.84 -8.72 7.94
CA PHE A 590 14.37 -7.49 8.53
C PHE A 590 13.25 -6.50 8.91
N LEU A 591 12.28 -6.32 8.01
CA LEU A 591 11.12 -5.45 8.23
C LEU A 591 10.23 -5.94 9.38
N THR A 592 10.08 -7.26 9.57
CA THR A 592 9.31 -7.80 10.70
C THR A 592 10.11 -7.86 12.00
N LEU A 593 11.44 -7.95 11.93
CA LEU A 593 12.32 -8.01 13.11
C LEU A 593 12.58 -6.63 13.73
N MET A 594 12.63 -5.56 12.92
CA MET A 594 12.89 -4.21 13.42
C MET A 594 11.87 -3.74 14.49
N PRO A 595 10.54 -3.89 14.30
CA PRO A 595 9.52 -3.50 15.28
C PRO A 595 9.62 -4.20 16.65
N GLU A 596 10.38 -5.29 16.76
CA GLU A 596 10.62 -6.01 18.03
C GLU A 596 11.58 -5.25 18.96
N PHE A 597 12.37 -4.32 18.40
CA PHE A 597 13.40 -3.58 19.11
C PHE A 597 13.26 -2.06 18.96
N LEU A 598 12.78 -1.58 17.81
CA LEU A 598 12.78 -0.19 17.42
C LEU A 598 11.48 0.17 16.70
N TYR A 599 10.97 1.38 16.91
CA TYR A 599 9.87 1.92 16.12
C TYR A 599 10.12 3.38 15.76
N LEU A 600 9.48 3.85 14.68
CA LEU A 600 9.52 5.25 14.30
C LEU A 600 8.42 6.00 15.05
N ARG A 601 8.78 7.12 15.69
CA ARG A 601 7.84 7.99 16.38
C ARG A 601 7.00 8.75 15.36
N ASP A 602 5.71 8.76 15.58
CA ASP A 602 4.74 9.62 14.90
C ASP A 602 3.78 10.26 15.93
N ASN A 603 2.65 10.79 15.46
CA ASN A 603 1.65 11.44 16.29
C ASN A 603 0.95 10.50 17.30
N PHE A 604 0.97 9.18 17.07
CA PHE A 604 0.36 8.20 17.98
C PHE A 604 1.30 7.79 19.11
N GLY A 605 2.62 7.94 18.92
CA GLY A 605 3.60 7.68 19.96
C GLY A 605 3.77 6.19 20.34
N THR A 606 3.23 5.28 19.52
CA THR A 606 3.33 3.82 19.68
C THR A 606 4.01 3.20 18.46
N ARG A 607 4.27 1.88 18.49
CA ARG A 607 4.84 1.19 17.32
C ARG A 607 3.83 0.91 16.20
N MET A 608 2.56 1.30 16.37
CA MET A 608 1.43 0.98 15.50
C MET A 608 1.74 1.15 14.01
N ASN A 609 2.12 2.35 13.58
CA ASN A 609 2.40 2.59 12.15
C ASN A 609 3.69 1.91 11.68
N THR A 610 4.67 1.71 12.54
CA THR A 610 5.89 0.98 12.15
C THR A 610 5.56 -0.48 11.85
N VAL A 611 4.77 -1.13 12.70
CA VAL A 611 4.26 -2.49 12.46
C VAL A 611 3.46 -2.50 11.17
N PHE A 612 2.45 -1.63 11.05
CA PHE A 612 1.59 -1.55 9.86
C PHE A 612 2.39 -1.42 8.58
N LYS A 613 3.19 -0.35 8.44
CA LYS A 613 3.89 -0.04 7.19
C LYS A 613 4.95 -1.09 6.87
N PHE A 614 5.57 -1.74 7.86
CA PHE A 614 6.59 -2.76 7.59
C PHE A 614 6.02 -4.14 7.32
N TYR A 615 5.01 -4.57 8.08
CA TYR A 615 4.37 -5.87 7.89
C TYR A 615 3.68 -5.95 6.53
N TYR A 616 3.06 -4.84 6.10
CA TYR A 616 2.44 -4.74 4.77
C TYR A 616 3.44 -5.02 3.63
N GLN A 617 4.64 -4.42 3.70
CA GLN A 617 5.68 -4.65 2.68
C GLN A 617 6.35 -6.02 2.82
N ALA A 618 6.49 -6.55 4.04
CA ALA A 618 6.98 -7.90 4.27
C ALA A 618 6.04 -8.96 3.65
N TRP A 619 4.73 -8.78 3.80
CA TRP A 619 3.71 -9.62 3.17
C TRP A 619 3.91 -9.68 1.66
N LEU A 620 4.05 -8.51 1.02
CA LEU A 620 4.23 -8.42 -0.43
C LEU A 620 5.47 -9.19 -0.90
N MET A 621 6.60 -9.03 -0.22
CA MET A 621 7.86 -9.71 -0.57
C MET A 621 7.79 -11.22 -0.35
N TRP A 622 7.19 -11.65 0.77
CA TRP A 622 7.04 -13.07 1.10
C TRP A 622 6.02 -13.76 0.20
N ALA A 623 4.96 -13.10 -0.25
CA ALA A 623 4.00 -13.63 -1.22
C ALA A 623 4.69 -14.01 -2.55
N LEU A 624 5.50 -13.09 -3.12
CA LEU A 624 6.24 -13.36 -4.35
C LEU A 624 7.29 -14.47 -4.16
N ALA A 625 8.03 -14.43 -3.05
CA ALA A 625 9.03 -15.45 -2.73
C ALA A 625 8.40 -16.84 -2.50
N SER A 626 7.22 -16.90 -1.88
CA SER A 626 6.49 -18.15 -1.62
C SER A 626 5.99 -18.78 -2.92
N ALA A 627 5.43 -17.98 -3.83
CA ALA A 627 5.04 -18.47 -5.15
C ALA A 627 6.24 -19.03 -5.93
N PHE A 628 7.37 -18.32 -5.94
CA PHE A 628 8.60 -18.83 -6.52
C PHE A 628 9.14 -20.08 -5.79
N GLY A 629 8.99 -20.16 -4.46
CA GLY A 629 9.38 -21.31 -3.66
C GLY A 629 8.62 -22.59 -4.02
N ILE A 630 7.31 -22.48 -4.27
CA ILE A 630 6.49 -23.58 -4.79
C ILE A 630 7.03 -24.05 -6.15
N TYR A 631 7.26 -23.13 -7.09
CA TYR A 631 7.89 -23.48 -8.37
C TYR A 631 9.24 -24.16 -8.17
N ALA A 632 10.05 -23.65 -7.25
CA ALA A 632 11.33 -24.22 -6.93
C ALA A 632 11.21 -25.62 -6.33
N ILE A 633 10.05 -26.16 -5.94
CA ILE A 633 9.92 -27.55 -5.49
C ILE A 633 9.46 -28.47 -6.61
N PHE A 634 8.52 -28.01 -7.42
CA PHE A 634 7.92 -28.81 -8.48
C PHE A 634 8.68 -28.75 -9.81
N GLY A 635 9.49 -27.69 -10.01
CA GLY A 635 10.29 -27.49 -11.22
C GLY A 635 11.28 -28.62 -11.49
N ILE A 636 11.48 -28.93 -12.77
CA ILE A 636 12.26 -30.08 -13.27
C ILE A 636 13.79 -29.85 -13.17
N VAL A 637 14.23 -28.64 -12.79
CA VAL A 637 15.61 -28.18 -13.02
C VAL A 637 16.42 -28.20 -11.72
N GLN A 638 16.82 -29.37 -11.22
CA GLN A 638 17.59 -29.44 -9.96
C GLN A 638 18.72 -30.45 -9.97
N GLU A 639 19.83 -30.02 -9.33
CA GLU A 639 21.02 -30.82 -9.08
C GLU A 639 20.75 -32.05 -8.19
N ARG A 640 19.69 -32.01 -7.37
CA ARG A 640 19.22 -33.13 -6.55
C ARG A 640 17.75 -33.40 -6.83
N LEU A 641 17.45 -34.62 -7.25
CA LEU A 641 16.08 -35.09 -7.43
C LEU A 641 15.37 -35.13 -6.07
N ILE A 642 14.27 -34.38 -5.95
CA ILE A 642 13.38 -34.46 -4.79
C ILE A 642 12.47 -35.68 -4.98
N PRO A 643 12.40 -36.61 -4.00
CA PRO A 643 11.52 -37.77 -4.08
C PRO A 643 10.05 -37.36 -4.32
N PRO A 644 9.28 -38.10 -5.15
CA PRO A 644 7.88 -37.80 -5.41
C PRO A 644 7.03 -37.66 -4.13
N VAL A 645 7.32 -38.49 -3.12
CA VAL A 645 6.64 -38.44 -1.81
C VAL A 645 6.83 -37.09 -1.12
N VAL A 646 8.04 -36.52 -1.15
CA VAL A 646 8.33 -35.21 -0.55
C VAL A 646 7.65 -34.09 -1.35
N LYS A 647 7.60 -34.20 -2.69
CA LYS A 647 6.84 -33.26 -3.53
C LYS A 647 5.35 -33.30 -3.22
N ALA A 648 4.79 -34.51 -3.08
CA ALA A 648 3.38 -34.70 -2.75
C ALA A 648 3.05 -34.16 -1.35
N ALA A 649 3.89 -34.47 -0.35
CA ALA A 649 3.74 -33.95 1.02
C ALA A 649 3.82 -32.42 1.06
N TYR A 650 4.80 -31.82 0.38
CA TYR A 650 4.89 -30.36 0.28
C TYR A 650 3.70 -29.77 -0.48
N GLY A 651 3.23 -30.43 -1.55
CA GLY A 651 2.05 -29.99 -2.30
C GLY A 651 0.80 -29.97 -1.44
N ALA A 652 0.56 -31.03 -0.67
CA ALA A 652 -0.54 -31.09 0.29
C ALA A 652 -0.41 -30.01 1.37
N PHE A 653 0.80 -29.81 1.90
CA PHE A 653 1.09 -28.76 2.88
C PHE A 653 0.84 -27.35 2.32
N ALA A 654 1.36 -27.04 1.12
CA ALA A 654 1.17 -25.75 0.49
C ALA A 654 -0.30 -25.51 0.14
N LEU A 655 -1.00 -26.53 -0.35
CA LEU A 655 -2.44 -26.46 -0.61
C LEU A 655 -3.21 -26.17 0.67
N LEU A 656 -2.93 -26.88 1.78
CA LEU A 656 -3.58 -26.62 3.07
C LEU A 656 -3.32 -25.19 3.55
N ALA A 657 -2.06 -24.75 3.52
CA ALA A 657 -1.69 -23.42 3.98
C ALA A 657 -2.39 -22.31 3.18
N VAL A 658 -2.44 -22.45 1.86
CA VAL A 658 -3.13 -21.51 0.98
C VAL A 658 -4.65 -21.58 1.17
N SER A 659 -5.23 -22.77 1.24
CA SER A 659 -6.68 -22.95 1.39
C SER A 659 -7.22 -22.31 2.67
N LEU A 660 -6.49 -22.44 3.79
CA LEU A 660 -6.85 -21.78 5.04
C LEU A 660 -6.80 -20.25 4.92
N GLY A 661 -5.77 -19.70 4.27
CA GLY A 661 -5.68 -18.26 4.03
C GLY A 661 -6.70 -17.73 3.02
N MET A 662 -7.24 -18.58 2.15
CA MET A 662 -8.31 -18.24 1.20
C MET A 662 -9.70 -18.19 1.84
N LEU A 663 -9.87 -18.58 3.09
CA LEU A 663 -11.17 -18.43 3.79
C LEU A 663 -11.53 -16.96 3.99
N TYR A 664 -10.57 -16.12 4.36
CA TYR A 664 -10.78 -14.68 4.53
C TYR A 664 -11.33 -13.98 3.28
N PRO A 665 -10.67 -14.02 2.10
CA PRO A 665 -11.20 -13.35 0.91
C PRO A 665 -12.57 -13.91 0.48
N VAL A 666 -12.79 -15.22 0.58
CA VAL A 666 -14.04 -15.84 0.14
C VAL A 666 -15.21 -15.37 1.01
N LEU A 667 -15.09 -15.50 2.33
CA LEU A 667 -16.16 -15.13 3.26
C LEU A 667 -16.30 -13.61 3.37
N GLY A 668 -15.19 -12.89 3.37
CA GLY A 668 -15.19 -11.42 3.45
C GLY A 668 -15.82 -10.78 2.22
N VAL A 669 -15.50 -11.25 1.00
CA VAL A 669 -16.15 -10.74 -0.22
C VAL A 669 -17.64 -11.10 -0.23
N ALA A 670 -18.00 -12.32 0.16
CA ALA A 670 -19.41 -12.73 0.27
C ALA A 670 -20.18 -11.84 1.25
N TYR A 671 -19.65 -11.63 2.46
CA TYR A 671 -20.21 -10.73 3.47
C TYR A 671 -20.40 -9.31 2.94
N ARG A 672 -19.34 -8.71 2.40
CA ARG A 672 -19.37 -7.31 1.90
C ARG A 672 -20.32 -7.10 0.73
N THR A 673 -20.42 -8.08 -0.18
CA THR A 673 -21.18 -7.93 -1.43
C THR A 673 -22.61 -8.43 -1.36
N MET A 674 -22.90 -9.37 -0.45
CA MET A 674 -24.20 -9.99 -0.31
C MET A 674 -24.88 -9.56 1.00
N ASP A 675 -24.25 -9.83 2.14
CA ASP A 675 -24.84 -9.60 3.47
C ASP A 675 -25.01 -8.11 3.80
N GLU A 676 -23.92 -7.33 3.78
CA GLU A 676 -23.93 -5.90 4.14
C GLU A 676 -24.81 -5.06 3.21
N THR A 677 -25.13 -5.58 2.03
CA THR A 677 -26.00 -4.92 1.04
C THR A 677 -27.47 -5.35 1.14
N GLY A 678 -27.80 -6.22 2.10
CA GLY A 678 -29.13 -6.80 2.31
C GLY A 678 -29.57 -7.79 1.23
N ARG A 679 -28.68 -8.21 0.33
CA ARG A 679 -29.04 -9.08 -0.81
C ARG A 679 -29.33 -10.50 -0.38
N LEU A 680 -28.73 -10.98 0.71
CA LEU A 680 -29.11 -12.27 1.32
C LEU A 680 -30.55 -12.23 1.85
N ASP A 681 -31.03 -11.06 2.28
CA ASP A 681 -32.41 -10.83 2.76
C ASP A 681 -33.38 -10.42 1.63
N GLY A 682 -32.95 -10.51 0.36
CA GLY A 682 -33.78 -10.22 -0.81
C GLY A 682 -33.81 -8.75 -1.26
N ALA A 683 -32.90 -7.90 -0.78
CA ALA A 683 -32.79 -6.52 -1.28
C ALA A 683 -32.38 -6.48 -2.76
N GLU A 684 -33.21 -5.87 -3.62
CA GLU A 684 -32.95 -5.71 -5.05
C GLU A 684 -32.22 -4.39 -5.36
N THR A 685 -31.08 -4.15 -4.72
CA THR A 685 -30.28 -2.94 -5.00
C THR A 685 -29.55 -3.06 -6.34
N ALA A 686 -29.77 -2.11 -7.23
CA ALA A 686 -29.11 -2.07 -8.54
C ALA A 686 -27.59 -1.91 -8.39
N LEU A 687 -26.82 -2.68 -9.15
CA LEU A 687 -25.37 -2.54 -9.18
C LEU A 687 -24.98 -1.19 -9.78
N THR A 688 -24.06 -0.48 -9.15
CA THR A 688 -23.52 0.77 -9.67
C THR A 688 -22.18 1.09 -9.02
N LEU A 689 -21.24 1.62 -9.79
CA LEU A 689 -19.98 2.17 -9.30
C LEU A 689 -20.15 3.56 -8.66
N ASP A 690 -21.29 4.22 -8.85
CA ASP A 690 -21.55 5.52 -8.25
C ASP A 690 -22.14 5.36 -6.84
N GLY A 691 -21.28 5.45 -5.83
CA GLY A 691 -21.68 5.47 -4.43
C GLY A 691 -22.09 6.86 -3.91
N GLY A 692 -22.06 7.90 -4.75
CA GLY A 692 -22.39 9.27 -4.36
C GLY A 692 -23.80 9.41 -3.80
N PRO A 693 -24.85 9.00 -4.55
CA PRO A 693 -26.25 9.17 -4.14
C PRO A 693 -26.63 8.44 -2.84
N SER A 694 -25.90 7.37 -2.47
CA SER A 694 -26.12 6.61 -1.23
C SER A 694 -25.21 7.06 -0.09
N SER A 695 -24.29 8.00 -0.32
CA SER A 695 -23.28 8.42 0.67
C SER A 695 -23.75 9.48 1.66
N VAL A 696 -24.85 10.18 1.34
CA VAL A 696 -25.44 11.25 2.15
C VAL A 696 -26.96 11.31 1.88
N ASN A 697 -27.69 12.16 2.60
CA ASN A 697 -29.10 12.42 2.30
C ASN A 697 -29.26 12.95 0.85
N PRO A 698 -30.28 12.49 0.09
CA PRO A 698 -30.52 12.95 -1.29
C PRO A 698 -30.59 14.47 -1.48
N ASP A 699 -31.13 15.21 -0.51
CA ASP A 699 -31.23 16.67 -0.59
C ASP A 699 -29.85 17.34 -0.48
N ASP A 700 -29.03 16.90 0.48
CA ASP A 700 -27.63 17.36 0.64
C ASP A 700 -26.82 17.04 -0.62
N TYR A 701 -26.98 15.83 -1.17
CA TYR A 701 -26.30 15.40 -2.39
C TYR A 701 -26.65 16.31 -3.57
N ALA A 702 -27.95 16.54 -3.80
CA ALA A 702 -28.43 17.35 -4.91
C ALA A 702 -27.96 18.82 -4.80
N VAL A 703 -28.00 19.38 -3.60
CA VAL A 703 -27.57 20.76 -3.32
C VAL A 703 -26.06 20.91 -3.54
N VAL A 704 -25.23 20.00 -3.05
CA VAL A 704 -23.77 20.05 -3.23
C VAL A 704 -23.37 19.88 -4.70
N LEU A 705 -23.98 18.94 -5.42
CA LEU A 705 -23.73 18.78 -6.85
C LEU A 705 -24.16 20.00 -7.66
N CYS A 706 -25.29 20.63 -7.30
CA CYS A 706 -25.71 21.87 -7.94
C CYS A 706 -24.69 22.99 -7.75
N LEU A 707 -24.18 23.18 -6.52
CA LEU A 707 -23.12 24.16 -6.27
C LEU A 707 -21.86 23.84 -7.07
N GLY A 708 -21.43 22.58 -7.11
CA GLY A 708 -20.27 22.14 -7.89
C GLY A 708 -20.38 22.48 -9.38
N ASN A 709 -21.59 22.39 -9.96
CA ASN A 709 -21.85 22.76 -11.35
C ASN A 709 -21.93 24.29 -11.56
N LEU A 710 -22.41 25.03 -10.57
CA LEU A 710 -22.53 26.49 -10.64
C LEU A 710 -21.16 27.17 -10.56
N VAL A 711 -20.28 26.68 -9.69
CA VAL A 711 -18.96 27.25 -9.46
C VAL A 711 -18.01 26.84 -10.58
N GLN A 712 -17.50 27.84 -11.30
CA GLN A 712 -16.48 27.68 -12.34
C GLN A 712 -15.17 28.24 -11.79
N GLY A 713 -14.24 27.37 -11.41
CA GLY A 713 -12.93 27.72 -10.83
C GLY A 713 -12.64 26.95 -9.55
N ASP A 714 -11.50 27.26 -8.93
CA ASP A 714 -11.01 26.64 -7.68
C ASP A 714 -10.71 27.65 -6.56
N ASP A 715 -10.67 28.95 -6.84
CA ASP A 715 -10.55 30.05 -5.88
C ASP A 715 -11.92 30.40 -5.27
N VAL A 716 -12.41 29.49 -4.42
CA VAL A 716 -13.69 29.64 -3.71
C VAL A 716 -13.56 29.17 -2.27
N VAL A 717 -14.14 29.94 -1.35
CA VAL A 717 -14.22 29.60 0.07
C VAL A 717 -15.66 29.31 0.46
N VAL A 718 -15.91 28.05 0.87
CA VAL A 718 -17.21 27.62 1.41
C VAL A 718 -17.15 27.57 2.92
N ALA A 719 -18.09 28.22 3.60
CA ALA A 719 -18.32 28.02 5.03
C ALA A 719 -19.41 26.97 5.25
N SER A 720 -19.08 25.92 5.99
CA SER A 720 -20.02 24.90 6.46
C SER A 720 -19.79 24.65 7.94
N SER A 721 -20.68 23.89 8.60
CA SER A 721 -20.40 23.38 9.94
C SER A 721 -19.13 22.54 9.95
N VAL A 722 -18.29 22.75 10.96
CA VAL A 722 -17.13 21.90 11.25
C VAL A 722 -17.65 20.61 11.88
N GLY A 723 -17.19 19.46 11.38
CA GLY A 723 -17.49 18.17 12.00
C GLY A 723 -16.22 17.42 12.38
N GLY A 724 -16.37 16.44 13.27
CA GLY A 724 -15.31 15.52 13.61
C GLY A 724 -14.96 14.60 12.45
N SER A 725 -13.77 14.03 12.52
CA SER A 725 -13.39 12.90 11.70
C SER A 725 -14.45 11.79 11.82
N TYR A 726 -14.89 11.22 10.69
CA TYR A 726 -15.88 10.14 10.63
C TYR A 726 -17.35 10.53 10.97
N ASP A 727 -17.64 11.81 11.23
CA ASP A 727 -19.02 12.32 11.34
C ASP A 727 -19.62 12.52 9.94
N VAL A 728 -19.94 11.41 9.26
CA VAL A 728 -20.41 11.37 7.86
C VAL A 728 -21.92 11.30 7.69
N PHE A 729 -22.69 11.00 8.74
CA PHE A 729 -24.13 10.75 8.61
C PHE A 729 -25.01 11.76 9.32
N ASN A 730 -24.60 12.38 10.43
CA ASN A 730 -25.49 13.31 11.13
C ASN A 730 -24.78 14.25 12.16
N PRO A 731 -24.52 15.53 11.82
CA PRO A 731 -24.61 16.13 10.50
C PRO A 731 -23.37 15.78 9.64
N PRO A 732 -23.55 15.52 8.34
CA PRO A 732 -22.43 15.23 7.44
C PRO A 732 -21.51 16.45 7.27
N SER A 733 -20.22 16.26 7.50
CA SER A 733 -19.23 17.34 7.46
C SER A 733 -18.36 17.33 6.19
N GLY A 734 -17.88 18.52 5.79
CA GLY A 734 -16.93 18.69 4.69
C GLY A 734 -17.44 18.30 3.30
N LEU A 735 -18.76 18.32 3.08
CA LEU A 735 -19.40 17.74 1.88
C LEU A 735 -18.97 18.37 0.56
N THR A 736 -18.81 19.69 0.53
CA THR A 736 -18.37 20.42 -0.67
C THR A 736 -16.94 20.05 -1.07
N GLY A 737 -16.05 19.90 -0.10
CA GLY A 737 -14.69 19.43 -0.33
C GLY A 737 -14.66 17.96 -0.75
N ARG A 738 -15.47 17.14 -0.07
CA ARG A 738 -15.60 15.70 -0.31
C ARG A 738 -16.12 15.37 -1.71
N LEU A 739 -17.27 15.90 -2.09
CA LEU A 739 -17.99 15.46 -3.30
C LEU A 739 -17.58 16.25 -4.56
N VAL A 740 -17.30 17.55 -4.43
CA VAL A 740 -17.07 18.44 -5.58
C VAL A 740 -15.73 19.20 -5.53
N GLY A 741 -14.93 18.96 -4.49
CA GLY A 741 -13.58 19.53 -4.38
C GLY A 741 -13.54 21.02 -4.07
N LEU A 742 -14.64 21.60 -3.59
CA LEU A 742 -14.70 23.01 -3.19
C LEU A 742 -14.18 23.18 -1.75
N PRO A 743 -13.13 24.00 -1.51
CA PRO A 743 -12.53 24.15 -0.20
C PRO A 743 -13.50 24.66 0.87
N ASN A 744 -13.51 23.98 2.02
CA ASN A 744 -14.17 24.47 3.22
C ASN A 744 -13.23 25.40 3.97
N LEU A 745 -13.78 26.42 4.65
CA LEU A 745 -12.98 27.29 5.51
C LEU A 745 -12.19 26.47 6.54
N LEU A 746 -12.85 25.53 7.20
CA LEU A 746 -12.26 24.50 8.03
C LEU A 746 -13.18 23.27 8.07
N ASN A 747 -12.63 22.06 7.96
CA ASN A 747 -13.29 20.81 8.32
C ASN A 747 -12.28 19.73 8.73
N TRP A 748 -12.76 18.64 9.33
CA TRP A 748 -11.92 17.51 9.77
C TRP A 748 -10.64 17.96 10.53
N PRO A 749 -10.77 18.83 11.55
CA PRO A 749 -9.63 19.46 12.21
C PRO A 749 -8.65 18.46 12.85
N GLY A 750 -9.14 17.27 13.23
CA GLY A 750 -8.29 16.19 13.74
C GLY A 750 -7.31 15.67 12.68
N HIS A 751 -7.75 15.48 11.44
CA HIS A 751 -6.88 15.03 10.33
C HIS A 751 -5.96 16.15 9.85
N GLU A 752 -6.46 17.38 9.75
CA GLU A 752 -5.62 18.56 9.47
C GLU A 752 -4.47 18.69 10.49
N GLY A 753 -4.80 18.50 11.78
CA GLY A 753 -3.81 18.46 12.86
C GLY A 753 -2.79 17.35 12.70
N GLN A 754 -3.21 16.15 12.30
CA GLN A 754 -2.28 15.05 12.05
C GLN A 754 -1.32 15.35 10.90
N TRP A 755 -1.79 15.94 9.80
CA TRP A 755 -0.98 16.21 8.62
C TRP A 755 -0.03 17.39 8.80
N ARG A 756 -0.47 18.44 9.48
CA ARG A 756 0.28 19.70 9.67
C ARG A 756 1.12 19.70 10.95
N GLY A 757 0.90 18.74 11.84
CA GLY A 757 1.68 18.54 13.07
C GLY A 757 1.68 19.75 13.98
N THR A 758 2.84 20.10 14.53
CA THR A 758 2.98 21.17 15.54
C THR A 758 2.62 22.57 15.04
N THR A 759 2.55 22.79 13.72
CA THR A 759 2.18 24.09 13.13
C THR A 759 0.67 24.27 12.98
N TYR A 760 -0.13 23.21 13.16
CA TYR A 760 -1.56 23.25 12.91
C TYR A 760 -2.29 24.35 13.68
N ALA A 761 -2.01 24.51 14.99
CA ALA A 761 -2.69 25.51 15.82
C ALA A 761 -2.48 26.95 15.32
N GLU A 762 -1.29 27.26 14.82
CA GLU A 762 -0.96 28.57 14.24
C GLU A 762 -1.64 28.76 12.87
N ILE A 763 -1.61 27.73 12.03
CA ILE A 763 -2.18 27.75 10.68
C ILE A 763 -3.71 27.83 10.72
N ALA A 764 -4.35 27.03 11.57
CA ALA A 764 -5.80 27.01 11.77
C ALA A 764 -6.30 28.32 12.39
N GLY A 765 -5.56 28.88 13.34
CA GLY A 765 -5.89 30.14 13.98
C GLY A 765 -7.26 30.11 14.64
N SER A 766 -8.06 31.15 14.45
CA SER A 766 -9.40 31.28 15.02
C SER A 766 -10.52 30.68 14.17
N ARG A 767 -10.22 29.98 13.05
CA ARG A 767 -11.23 29.51 12.09
C ARG A 767 -12.40 28.76 12.70
N ASP A 768 -12.13 27.86 13.64
CA ASP A 768 -13.15 27.05 14.31
C ASP A 768 -14.10 27.95 15.13
N ALA A 769 -13.52 28.78 16.00
CA ALA A 769 -14.28 29.76 16.80
C ALA A 769 -15.01 30.81 15.94
N ASP A 770 -14.44 31.19 14.79
CA ASP A 770 -15.05 32.13 13.85
C ASP A 770 -16.22 31.49 13.09
N LEU A 771 -16.16 30.19 12.80
CA LEU A 771 -17.28 29.43 12.23
C LEU A 771 -18.40 29.28 13.25
N ASP A 772 -18.08 28.99 14.52
CA ASP A 772 -19.05 29.00 15.62
C ASP A 772 -19.72 30.37 15.76
N ARG A 773 -18.95 31.45 15.63
CA ARG A 773 -19.47 32.82 15.63
C ARG A 773 -20.39 33.08 14.43
N LEU A 774 -20.00 32.61 13.25
CA LEU A 774 -20.77 32.75 12.00
C LEU A 774 -22.14 32.06 12.09
N PHE A 775 -22.18 30.82 12.59
CA PHE A 775 -23.39 29.99 12.66
C PHE A 775 -24.22 30.21 13.95
N GLY A 776 -23.57 30.50 15.07
CA GLY A 776 -24.20 30.61 16.39
C GLY A 776 -24.75 32.00 16.73
N GLU A 777 -24.20 33.09 16.17
CA GLU A 777 -24.69 34.44 16.47
C GLU A 777 -25.92 34.84 15.65
N VAL A 778 -26.92 35.43 16.32
CA VAL A 778 -28.17 35.92 15.69
C VAL A 778 -27.94 37.24 14.93
N THR A 779 -26.92 38.01 15.28
CA THR A 779 -26.69 39.34 14.68
C THR A 779 -25.80 39.28 13.44
N TRP A 780 -26.06 40.16 12.46
CA TRP A 780 -25.36 40.15 11.17
C TRP A 780 -23.91 40.64 11.24
N ARG A 781 -23.61 41.64 12.08
CA ARG A 781 -22.30 42.31 12.07
C ARG A 781 -21.13 41.35 12.39
N PRO A 782 -21.23 40.50 13.42
CA PRO A 782 -20.27 39.43 13.71
C PRO A 782 -20.05 38.45 12.56
N ALA A 783 -21.14 38.04 11.89
CA ALA A 783 -21.06 37.18 10.71
C ALA A 783 -20.35 37.88 9.54
N GLN A 784 -20.64 39.15 9.29
CA GLN A 784 -20.01 39.95 8.23
C GLN A 784 -18.49 40.09 8.45
N GLU A 785 -18.05 40.31 9.69
CA GLU A 785 -16.63 40.40 10.03
C GLU A 785 -15.88 39.11 9.65
N VAL A 786 -16.46 37.95 9.95
CA VAL A 786 -15.89 36.64 9.58
C VAL A 786 -15.90 36.42 8.05
N ILE A 787 -17.02 36.74 7.39
CA ILE A 787 -17.17 36.66 5.94
C ILE A 787 -16.09 37.49 5.23
N ASP A 788 -15.90 38.72 5.66
CA ASP A 788 -14.95 39.63 5.00
C ASP A 788 -13.50 39.25 5.29
N PHE A 789 -13.21 38.79 6.51
CA PHE A 789 -11.86 38.38 6.91
C PHE A 789 -11.35 37.18 6.10
N TYR A 790 -12.16 36.14 5.93
CA TYR A 790 -11.77 34.93 5.18
C TYR A 790 -12.13 34.99 3.70
N GLY A 791 -12.88 36.01 3.27
CA GLY A 791 -13.38 36.11 1.91
C GLY A 791 -14.36 35.00 1.53
N ILE A 792 -15.31 34.69 2.43
CA ILE A 792 -16.29 33.61 2.21
C ILE A 792 -17.20 33.95 1.02
N ASP A 793 -17.24 33.08 0.03
CA ASP A 793 -18.08 33.23 -1.17
C ASP A 793 -19.45 32.58 -0.98
N TYR A 794 -19.47 31.41 -0.33
CA TYR A 794 -20.68 30.62 -0.11
C TYR A 794 -20.80 30.16 1.34
N ILE A 795 -22.01 30.28 1.90
CA ILE A 795 -22.35 29.67 3.20
C ILE A 795 -23.33 28.52 2.93
N MET A 796 -22.96 27.30 3.34
CA MET A 796 -23.84 26.14 3.36
C MET A 796 -24.70 26.17 4.63
N PHE A 797 -26.01 25.97 4.48
CA PHE A 797 -26.93 25.80 5.60
C PHE A 797 -27.75 24.52 5.43
N GLY A 798 -27.95 23.79 6.52
CA GLY A 798 -28.86 22.64 6.62
C GLY A 798 -29.87 22.81 7.76
N GLU A 799 -30.67 21.79 8.05
CA GLU A 799 -31.83 21.88 8.96
C GLU A 799 -31.49 22.48 10.35
N ALA A 800 -30.31 22.13 10.91
CA ALA A 800 -29.84 22.65 12.20
C ALA A 800 -29.47 24.16 12.19
N ASN A 801 -28.91 24.66 11.08
CA ASN A 801 -28.40 26.03 10.97
C ASN A 801 -29.33 26.97 10.18
N ALA A 802 -30.31 26.40 9.47
CA ALA A 802 -31.26 27.14 8.63
C ALA A 802 -32.07 28.16 9.45
N LEU A 803 -32.47 27.81 10.67
CA LEU A 803 -33.27 28.69 11.53
C LEU A 803 -32.50 29.92 12.03
N HIS A 804 -31.20 29.76 12.32
CA HIS A 804 -30.32 30.86 12.73
C HIS A 804 -29.99 31.77 11.54
N MET A 805 -29.72 31.18 10.37
CA MET A 805 -29.44 31.94 9.15
C MET A 805 -30.68 32.71 8.66
N ALA A 806 -31.86 32.10 8.66
CA ALA A 806 -33.10 32.74 8.22
C ALA A 806 -33.51 33.99 9.05
N ARG A 807 -32.98 34.14 10.26
CA ARG A 807 -33.25 35.30 11.15
C ARG A 807 -32.36 36.52 10.84
N LYS A 808 -31.38 36.42 9.93
CA LYS A 808 -30.45 37.52 9.64
C LYS A 808 -31.01 38.45 8.54
N PRO A 809 -31.26 39.75 8.82
CA PRO A 809 -32.04 40.65 7.95
C PRO A 809 -31.32 41.16 6.68
N LYS A 810 -30.06 40.75 6.42
CA LYS A 810 -29.23 41.23 5.30
C LYS A 810 -28.86 40.16 4.26
N ILE A 811 -29.48 38.98 4.33
CA ILE A 811 -29.27 37.93 3.33
C ILE A 811 -30.07 38.29 2.07
N ASN A 812 -29.41 38.88 1.07
CA ASN A 812 -30.05 39.40 -0.14
C ASN A 812 -30.14 38.36 -1.29
N SER A 813 -29.37 37.26 -1.23
CA SER A 813 -29.30 36.24 -2.29
C SER A 813 -29.11 34.83 -1.71
N VAL A 814 -30.21 34.15 -1.44
CA VAL A 814 -30.21 32.71 -1.17
C VAL A 814 -30.21 31.97 -2.51
N ILE A 815 -29.14 31.24 -2.82
CA ILE A 815 -29.16 30.30 -3.93
C ILE A 815 -29.83 29.02 -3.44
N VAL A 816 -31.13 28.92 -3.72
CA VAL A 816 -31.86 27.68 -3.55
C VAL A 816 -31.77 26.91 -4.87
N CYS A 817 -30.87 25.95 -4.93
CA CYS A 817 -30.86 24.94 -5.98
C CYS A 817 -32.10 24.04 -5.82
N ARG A 818 -33.28 24.47 -6.29
CA ARG A 818 -34.54 23.72 -6.12
C ARG A 818 -35.13 23.24 -7.43
N TRP A 819 -35.42 21.94 -7.48
CA TRP A 819 -36.25 21.31 -8.52
C TRP A 819 -37.62 20.81 -8.01
N PHE A 820 -37.93 20.86 -6.70
CA PHE A 820 -39.28 20.56 -6.17
C PHE A 820 -39.74 21.54 -5.07
N VAL A 821 -41.04 21.86 -5.10
CA VAL A 821 -41.74 22.86 -4.29
C VAL A 821 -42.09 22.31 -2.89
N ASN A 822 -41.52 22.90 -1.82
CA ASN A 822 -42.12 23.17 -0.48
C ASN A 822 -41.06 23.30 0.64
N LEU A 823 -40.80 24.53 1.15
CA LEU A 823 -39.86 24.91 2.25
C LEU A 823 -38.44 24.27 2.21
N ALA A 824 -37.41 25.03 1.83
CA ALA A 824 -36.04 24.48 1.72
C ALA A 824 -35.41 24.23 3.11
N THR A 825 -35.01 22.99 3.38
CA THR A 825 -34.31 22.54 4.60
C THR A 825 -32.78 22.67 4.49
N VAL A 826 -32.23 22.69 3.26
CA VAL A 826 -30.79 22.81 2.96
C VAL A 826 -30.57 23.73 1.75
N GLY A 827 -29.48 24.52 1.72
CA GLY A 827 -29.14 25.39 0.59
C GLY A 827 -27.84 26.18 0.76
N PHE A 828 -27.58 27.14 -0.15
CA PHE A 828 -26.41 28.03 -0.09
C PHE A 828 -26.80 29.51 -0.12
N ILE A 829 -26.00 30.34 0.53
CA ILE A 829 -26.05 31.80 0.40
C ILE A 829 -24.82 32.23 -0.39
N ARG A 830 -25.01 32.90 -1.53
CA ARG A 830 -23.91 33.50 -2.28
C ARG A 830 -23.68 34.92 -1.80
N LEU A 831 -22.43 35.23 -1.49
CA LEU A 831 -22.01 36.50 -0.90
C LEU A 831 -21.16 37.33 -1.87
N ARG A 832 -20.37 36.66 -2.73
CA ARG A 832 -19.48 37.28 -3.71
C ARG A 832 -19.73 36.75 -5.12
#